data_AF-A0A535I9P4-F1
#
_entry.id   AF-A0A535I9P4-F1
#
_cell.length_a   1.000
_cell.length_b   1.000
_cell.length_c   1.000
_cell.angle_alpha   90.00
_cell.angle_beta   90.00
_cell.angle_gamma   90.00
#
_symmetry.space_group_name_H-M   'P 1'
#
loop_
_entity.id
_entity.type
_entity.pdbx_description
1 polymer ?
#
loop_
_entity_poly.entity_id
_entity_poly.type
_entity_poly.pdbx_seq_one_letter_code
_entity_poly.pdbx_strand_id
1 'polypeptide(L)'
;MDNLRRSLSPASIVALLLAGWSVLPGSPLVWSVIALLPVVFPQFIAFASVLGEHPEGETWQAYLLAIRGEAVLAVERALLGLALMLFSALLNLDAIVRVFGRRLVTHRHMLQWTSAAHAEHGQARSVGDYWLRMWSAPLVASLLLLLVFVVRPAALLVAWPVLTLWWFSPLLAFYVSQPLTAFARDLPSEARRELRLLARKIWRFFDTFAGAYDHYLPPDNYQEDPIPVVAHRTSPTNIGFLLLSTLAAYDFGHLSVMELLERVERTFETLDSLEKYRGHMYNLYDTSALHPLLPRYVSTVDSGNLAACLYTLKQACLELERAPTLAPTLLEGLVDTLGAMQETLEQLKGQAPAIAPTCDLISDATRESLERLHTVPDGAREWFAILDSMRQCCANIDTLRAPLEQQVDRPTLASLNYWCECLSRCVQAQRDALTTLMPWLENAPEAPPLTPEPDPDPSTQYSALVAAQQSLVSALDRVHTLDTLAAGCTVTEEIAAFEQALDAAALYDDERARWRGWLRAVRALLKQAQQTANTLSARARAVAERADQLAAQMDFTFLYDSQRECFSVGYNLAVQRLDNSFYDLLASEARLTSFVAIAQGQVPARHWFKLARPLTHAAGRIALLSWGGTMFEYLMPPLLMRSYERTLLDQTLQSVLRRQMRYGKERRVPWGISESGFYAFDYQQNYQYRLFGVPDLGLRRELSDNLVIAPYATLLALPLAPLEVWQNLQRLKAEGGSNGYGYYEALDYTPGRHPKNQRVAVVRSFMAHHQGIINGDVMRRRFNAEPLMAAAQLLLQEKLPRHAPVIEPHPEEGAVERAQLREARDLETGAAARPFTTPHTRTPRTHLLSNGNYTVMLTNAGGGYSACADTAVTRWREDVTRDDWGTFIYIQDLDQKLCWSAAHQPLRVEANNYEVKYLQDRAEFHRRDGALETTTVIAVSPEDNVEVRRIALHNAGSAARVLQLTSYAEVVLAQQNADAAHPAFSKLFVESEFIPACRALLFTRRPRAADQPAPWAFHLLNAGYEPPHALEYETDRARFLGRGRTSADPAALDATLSNTAGATLDPIMSLRTTVRLEPGARQTLTFVTGFAESREQAQALSDEYSDPRAIERAFDMVAAHSDIRQRHLGITNDEAHLFQRLASRIFYPDPALRAPSEVLERNRKGQSGLWPYGISGDYPLVLVSVDDQGELALVRQALLAHQFWQMHNFKVDLVIVNSHTTSYYDAVQDAIQSMIDTSLSRPWLDQP
;
A
#
# COMPACT_ATOMS: atom_id res chain seq x y z
N MET A 1 46.09 15.57 -27.33
CA MET A 1 45.86 16.80 -28.13
C MET A 1 44.74 17.66 -27.53
N ASP A 2 43.52 17.14 -27.29
CA ASP A 2 42.39 17.97 -26.81
C ASP A 2 42.62 18.62 -25.43
N ASN A 3 43.16 17.88 -24.45
CA ASN A 3 43.51 18.44 -23.14
C ASN A 3 44.53 19.58 -23.23
N LEU A 4 45.53 19.46 -24.12
CA LEU A 4 46.55 20.49 -24.33
C LEU A 4 45.94 21.76 -24.93
N ARG A 5 45.02 21.61 -25.89
CA ARG A 5 44.25 22.71 -26.47
C ARG A 5 43.42 23.43 -25.41
N ARG A 6 42.69 22.69 -24.56
CA ARG A 6 41.83 23.26 -23.50
C ARG A 6 42.64 24.05 -22.46
N SER A 7 43.82 23.56 -22.08
CA SER A 7 44.69 24.25 -21.10
C SER A 7 45.33 25.52 -21.66
N LEU A 8 45.67 25.56 -22.96
CA LEU A 8 46.31 26.72 -23.59
C LEU A 8 45.34 27.79 -24.10
N SER A 9 44.11 27.41 -24.45
CA SER A 9 43.13 28.32 -25.07
C SER A 9 42.85 29.60 -24.25
N PRO A 10 42.60 29.55 -22.92
CA PRO A 10 42.37 30.77 -22.14
C PRO A 10 43.58 31.71 -22.16
N ALA A 11 44.79 31.16 -22.01
CA ALA A 11 46.03 31.95 -22.02
C ALA A 11 46.29 32.59 -23.39
N SER A 12 46.03 31.86 -24.49
CA SER A 12 46.17 32.40 -25.85
C SER A 12 45.16 33.52 -26.14
N ILE A 13 43.91 33.39 -25.68
CA ILE A 13 42.89 34.44 -25.87
C ILE A 13 43.24 35.69 -25.06
N VAL A 14 43.65 35.52 -23.79
CA VAL A 14 44.13 36.64 -22.95
C VAL A 14 45.33 37.32 -23.61
N ALA A 15 46.33 36.56 -24.08
CA ALA A 15 47.49 37.12 -24.77
C ALA A 15 47.12 37.88 -26.05
N LEU A 16 46.15 37.39 -26.83
CA LEU A 16 45.66 38.05 -28.04
C LEU A 16 44.92 39.35 -27.73
N LEU A 17 44.06 39.37 -26.69
CA LEU A 17 43.41 40.59 -26.21
C LEU A 17 44.45 41.64 -25.80
N LEU A 18 45.46 41.22 -25.05
CA LEU A 18 46.54 42.10 -24.60
C LEU A 18 47.37 42.63 -25.76
N ALA A 19 47.77 41.78 -26.70
CA ALA A 19 48.51 42.20 -27.89
C ALA A 19 47.67 43.18 -28.72
N GLY A 20 46.36 42.94 -28.85
CA GLY A 20 45.41 43.82 -29.54
C GLY A 20 45.26 45.20 -28.90
N TRP A 21 45.32 45.28 -27.56
CA TRP A 21 45.19 46.54 -26.83
C TRP A 21 46.50 47.32 -26.71
N SER A 22 47.66 46.67 -26.87
CA SER A 22 48.98 47.29 -26.62
C SER A 22 49.83 47.49 -27.87
N VAL A 23 50.12 46.43 -28.64
CA VAL A 23 51.21 46.44 -29.63
C VAL A 23 50.72 46.21 -31.07
N LEU A 24 49.60 45.49 -31.28
CA LEU A 24 49.16 45.13 -32.63
C LEU A 24 48.64 46.35 -33.41
N PRO A 25 48.96 46.45 -34.71
CA PRO A 25 48.50 47.53 -35.56
C PRO A 25 46.99 47.45 -35.83
N GLY A 26 46.36 48.57 -36.20
CA GLY A 26 44.94 48.65 -36.52
C GLY A 26 44.03 48.98 -35.33
N SER A 27 42.73 48.73 -35.47
CA SER A 27 41.72 49.06 -34.45
C SER A 27 41.71 48.02 -33.30
N PRO A 28 41.83 48.46 -32.03
CA PRO A 28 41.72 47.57 -30.87
C PRO A 28 40.39 46.79 -30.84
N LEU A 29 39.30 47.39 -31.36
CA LEU A 29 37.99 46.75 -31.45
C LEU A 29 38.01 45.48 -32.31
N VAL A 30 38.70 45.53 -33.46
CA VAL A 30 38.78 44.40 -34.39
C VAL A 30 39.50 43.23 -33.74
N TRP A 31 40.61 43.49 -33.05
CA TRP A 31 41.34 42.45 -32.31
C TRP A 31 40.53 41.88 -31.15
N SER A 32 39.76 42.70 -30.43
CA SER A 32 38.85 42.21 -29.39
C SER A 32 37.74 41.32 -29.94
N VAL A 33 37.13 41.67 -31.07
CA VAL A 33 36.12 40.83 -31.72
C VAL A 33 36.72 39.49 -32.17
N ILE A 34 37.90 39.50 -32.79
CA ILE A 34 38.61 38.27 -33.20
C ILE A 34 38.92 37.39 -32.00
N ALA A 35 39.42 37.97 -30.90
CA ALA A 35 39.78 37.23 -29.69
C ALA A 35 38.56 36.66 -28.94
N LEU A 36 37.39 37.33 -29.02
CA LEU A 36 36.16 36.87 -28.39
C LEU A 36 35.37 35.87 -29.25
N LEU A 37 35.63 35.80 -30.56
CA LEU A 37 34.96 34.88 -31.47
C LEU A 37 35.02 33.41 -30.98
N PRO A 38 36.17 32.87 -30.52
CA PRO A 38 36.25 31.51 -29.97
C PRO A 38 35.43 31.28 -28.69
N VAL A 39 35.08 32.35 -27.95
CA VAL A 39 34.25 32.28 -26.74
C VAL A 39 32.76 32.27 -27.10
N VAL A 40 32.36 33.11 -28.05
CA VAL A 40 30.95 33.30 -28.45
C VAL A 40 30.49 32.24 -29.46
N PHE A 41 31.34 31.88 -30.43
CA PHE A 41 30.97 31.02 -31.55
C PHE A 41 30.45 29.63 -31.12
N PRO A 42 31.06 28.91 -30.16
CA PRO A 42 30.50 27.64 -29.69
C PRO A 42 29.10 27.79 -29.06
N GLN A 43 28.82 28.90 -28.38
CA GLN A 43 27.51 29.17 -27.79
C GLN A 43 26.48 29.51 -28.88
N PHE A 44 26.89 30.26 -29.90
CA PHE A 44 26.05 30.53 -31.08
C PHE A 44 25.68 29.25 -31.82
N ILE A 45 26.62 28.35 -32.09
CA ILE A 45 26.34 27.06 -32.75
C ILE A 45 25.39 26.22 -31.89
N ALA A 46 25.61 26.19 -30.57
CA ALA A 46 24.73 25.47 -29.64
C ALA A 46 23.30 26.05 -29.58
N PHE A 47 23.14 27.36 -29.80
CA PHE A 47 21.83 28.01 -29.91
C PHE A 47 21.19 27.76 -31.29
N ALA A 48 21.97 27.88 -32.37
CA ALA A 48 21.51 27.66 -33.74
C ALA A 48 21.00 26.23 -33.99
N SER A 49 21.56 25.23 -33.32
CA SER A 49 21.05 23.85 -33.39
C SER A 49 19.64 23.69 -32.82
N VAL A 50 19.22 24.55 -31.87
CA VAL A 50 17.88 24.48 -31.26
C VAL A 50 16.82 25.14 -32.15
N LEU A 51 17.20 26.11 -32.99
CA LEU A 51 16.30 26.81 -33.91
C LEU A 51 15.74 25.93 -35.04
N GLY A 52 16.43 24.83 -35.37
CA GLY A 52 16.07 23.93 -36.47
C GLY A 52 15.09 22.82 -36.11
N GLU A 53 14.80 22.61 -34.83
CA GLU A 53 14.03 21.48 -34.31
C GLU A 53 12.73 21.98 -33.66
N HIS A 54 11.69 22.23 -34.46
CA HIS A 54 10.35 22.47 -33.93
C HIS A 54 9.73 21.11 -33.54
N PRO A 55 9.48 20.81 -32.25
CA PRO A 55 8.90 19.53 -31.85
C PRO A 55 7.46 19.42 -32.37
N GLU A 56 7.10 18.28 -32.96
CA GLU A 56 5.71 18.01 -33.32
C GLU A 56 4.83 17.96 -32.05
N GLY A 57 3.75 18.74 -32.02
CA GLY A 57 2.77 18.76 -30.92
C GLY A 57 2.93 19.85 -29.85
N GLU A 58 3.97 20.69 -29.89
CA GLU A 58 4.08 21.87 -29.01
C GLU A 58 3.43 23.13 -29.59
N THR A 59 2.94 24.03 -28.72
CA THR A 59 2.41 25.33 -29.13
C THR A 59 3.55 26.31 -29.41
N TRP A 60 3.39 27.17 -30.41
CA TRP A 60 4.38 28.20 -30.77
C TRP A 60 4.83 29.08 -29.58
N GLN A 61 3.93 29.33 -28.62
CA GLN A 61 4.28 30.08 -27.40
C GLN A 61 5.30 29.35 -26.54
N ALA A 62 5.14 28.04 -26.34
CA ALA A 62 6.07 27.23 -25.56
C ALA A 62 7.44 27.14 -26.25
N TYR A 63 7.45 26.96 -27.58
CA TYR A 63 8.67 26.95 -28.40
C TYR A 63 9.43 28.29 -28.30
N LEU A 64 8.74 29.42 -28.42
CA LEU A 64 9.38 30.75 -28.30
C LEU A 64 9.92 31.03 -26.89
N LEU A 65 9.23 30.58 -25.85
CA LEU A 65 9.71 30.65 -24.47
C LEU A 65 10.95 29.78 -24.24
N ALA A 66 10.99 28.58 -24.81
CA ALA A 66 12.14 27.68 -24.75
C ALA A 66 13.36 28.25 -25.48
N ILE A 67 13.17 28.77 -26.70
CA ILE A 67 14.23 29.47 -27.47
C ILE A 67 14.77 30.66 -26.67
N ARG A 68 13.90 31.47 -26.06
CA ARG A 68 14.33 32.60 -25.22
C ARG A 68 15.20 32.11 -24.06
N GLY A 69 14.81 31.01 -23.41
CA GLY A 69 15.60 30.40 -22.33
C GLY A 69 16.99 29.95 -22.79
N GLU A 70 17.09 29.26 -23.92
CA GLU A 70 18.37 28.81 -24.49
C GLU A 70 19.25 29.99 -24.96
N ALA A 71 18.64 31.04 -25.52
CA ALA A 71 19.36 32.27 -25.88
C ALA A 71 19.98 32.95 -24.65
N VAL A 72 19.20 33.10 -23.57
CA VAL A 72 19.69 33.65 -22.31
C VAL A 72 20.82 32.80 -21.76
N LEU A 73 20.67 31.48 -21.75
CA LEU A 73 21.67 30.55 -21.24
C LEU A 73 22.98 30.57 -22.05
N ALA A 74 22.88 30.70 -23.38
CA ALA A 74 24.04 30.85 -24.25
C ALA A 74 24.83 32.12 -23.92
N VAL A 75 24.12 33.23 -23.67
CA VAL A 75 24.71 34.51 -23.25
C VAL A 75 25.32 34.40 -21.85
N GLU A 76 24.60 33.83 -20.88
CA GLU A 76 25.10 33.61 -19.51
C GLU A 76 26.39 32.77 -19.50
N ARG A 77 26.43 31.68 -20.28
CA ARG A 77 27.63 30.83 -20.43
C ARG A 77 28.80 31.58 -21.06
N ALA A 78 28.54 32.39 -22.10
CA ALA A 78 29.57 33.20 -22.73
C ALA A 78 30.14 34.25 -21.77
N LEU A 79 29.27 34.95 -21.03
CA LEU A 79 29.65 35.97 -20.05
C LEU A 79 30.42 35.36 -18.88
N LEU A 80 29.96 34.24 -18.32
CA LEU A 80 30.64 33.55 -17.23
C LEU A 80 32.02 33.02 -17.67
N GLY A 81 32.08 32.41 -18.87
CA GLY A 81 33.33 31.96 -19.47
C GLY A 81 34.33 33.10 -19.67
N LEU A 82 33.85 34.27 -20.13
CA LEU A 82 34.66 35.48 -20.30
C LEU A 82 35.13 36.05 -18.94
N ALA A 83 34.24 36.10 -17.95
CA ALA A 83 34.54 36.62 -16.62
C ALA A 83 35.63 35.82 -15.91
N LEU A 84 35.57 34.48 -15.99
CA LEU A 84 36.52 33.57 -15.37
C LEU A 84 37.77 33.30 -16.23
N MET A 85 37.85 33.89 -17.43
CA MET A 85 38.89 33.58 -18.41
C MET A 85 40.29 33.92 -17.92
N LEU A 86 40.49 35.11 -17.33
CA LEU A 86 41.80 35.53 -16.82
C LEU A 86 42.27 34.62 -15.68
N PHE A 87 41.38 34.32 -14.73
CA PHE A 87 41.72 33.42 -13.62
C PHE A 87 42.03 32.01 -14.11
N SER A 88 41.23 31.48 -15.06
CA SER A 88 41.48 30.18 -15.69
C SER A 88 42.82 30.14 -16.44
N ALA A 89 43.19 31.22 -17.13
CA ALA A 89 44.48 31.34 -17.79
C ALA A 89 45.65 31.28 -16.80
N LEU A 90 45.56 32.04 -15.69
CA LEU A 90 46.58 32.06 -14.64
C LEU A 90 46.73 30.68 -13.97
N LEU A 91 45.61 30.03 -13.66
CA LEU A 91 45.59 28.71 -13.02
C LEU A 91 46.18 27.63 -13.95
N ASN A 92 45.82 27.65 -15.23
CA ASN A 92 46.39 26.72 -16.22
C ASN A 92 47.90 26.97 -16.44
N LEU A 93 48.34 28.23 -16.52
CA LEU A 93 49.76 28.57 -16.66
C LEU A 93 50.57 28.12 -15.44
N ASP A 94 50.07 28.36 -14.23
CA ASP A 94 50.68 27.88 -12.99
C ASP A 94 50.77 26.35 -12.95
N ALA A 95 49.69 25.65 -13.31
CA ALA A 95 49.70 24.19 -13.41
C ALA A 95 50.72 23.68 -14.44
N ILE A 96 50.79 24.29 -15.62
CA ILE A 96 51.76 23.95 -16.67
C ILE A 96 53.19 24.16 -16.15
N VAL A 97 53.49 25.31 -15.56
CA VAL A 97 54.82 25.64 -15.01
C VAL A 97 55.20 24.68 -13.89
N ARG A 98 54.29 24.36 -12.96
CA ARG A 98 54.53 23.39 -11.88
C ARG A 98 54.76 21.99 -12.40
N VAL A 99 53.99 21.54 -13.40
CA VAL A 99 54.18 20.21 -14.00
C VAL A 99 55.53 20.13 -14.69
N PHE A 100 55.90 21.12 -15.50
CA PHE A 100 57.22 21.14 -16.14
C PHE A 100 58.36 21.27 -15.13
N GLY A 101 58.22 22.11 -14.10
CA GLY A 101 59.20 22.23 -13.02
C GLY A 101 59.35 20.92 -12.23
N ARG A 102 58.24 20.24 -11.90
CA ARG A 102 58.27 18.93 -11.22
C ARG A 102 58.86 17.83 -12.09
N ARG A 103 58.54 17.82 -13.38
CA ARG A 103 58.97 16.76 -14.30
C ARG A 103 60.40 16.92 -14.82
N LEU A 104 60.83 18.15 -15.07
CA LEU A 104 62.13 18.45 -15.71
C LEU A 104 63.20 18.90 -14.71
N VAL A 105 62.82 19.41 -13.54
CA VAL A 105 63.79 19.99 -12.58
C VAL A 105 63.77 19.26 -11.23
N THR A 106 62.62 19.17 -10.56
CA THR A 106 62.61 18.79 -9.14
C THR A 106 62.35 17.31 -8.86
N HIS A 107 61.69 16.57 -9.76
CA HIS A 107 61.30 15.16 -9.63
C HIS A 107 60.58 14.78 -8.31
N ARG A 108 60.03 15.75 -7.58
CA ARG A 108 59.32 15.57 -6.30
C ARG A 108 57.83 15.87 -6.44
N HIS A 109 57.00 15.24 -5.58
CA HIS A 109 55.53 15.39 -5.57
C HIS A 109 54.84 15.09 -6.92
N MET A 110 55.37 14.13 -7.69
CA MET A 110 54.83 13.77 -9.02
C MET A 110 53.42 13.16 -8.98
N LEU A 111 52.97 12.70 -7.80
CA LEU A 111 51.64 12.11 -7.56
C LEU A 111 50.72 13.01 -6.72
N GLN A 112 51.08 14.27 -6.48
CA GLN A 112 50.22 15.17 -5.70
C GLN A 112 49.01 15.58 -6.53
N TRP A 113 47.97 14.74 -6.49
CA TRP A 113 46.63 15.04 -6.93
C TRP A 113 45.88 15.62 -5.74
N THR A 114 45.46 16.87 -5.82
CA THR A 114 44.34 17.34 -5.01
C THR A 114 43.10 16.63 -5.53
N SER A 115 42.59 15.67 -4.77
CA SER A 115 41.28 15.08 -5.06
C SER A 115 40.20 16.16 -4.97
N ALA A 116 39.10 16.00 -5.71
CA ALA A 116 37.96 16.91 -5.62
C ALA A 116 37.49 17.08 -4.15
N ALA A 117 37.51 15.99 -3.37
CA ALA A 117 37.19 15.99 -1.94
C ALA A 117 38.15 16.84 -1.06
N HIS A 118 39.43 16.95 -1.42
CA HIS A 118 40.40 17.81 -0.72
C HIS A 118 40.24 19.29 -1.12
N ALA A 119 39.75 19.57 -2.32
CA ALA A 119 39.39 20.92 -2.76
C ALA A 119 38.08 21.41 -2.13
N GLU A 120 37.16 20.51 -1.76
CA GLU A 120 35.91 20.85 -1.06
C GLU A 120 36.08 21.16 0.44
N HIS A 121 37.02 20.50 1.14
CA HIS A 121 37.31 20.80 2.55
C HIS A 121 37.82 22.23 2.78
N GLY A 122 38.44 22.81 1.77
CA GLY A 122 38.58 24.25 1.67
C GLY A 122 37.53 24.79 0.70
N GLN A 123 36.24 24.83 1.02
CA GLN A 123 35.30 25.64 0.25
C GLN A 123 35.36 27.07 0.76
N ALA A 124 35.52 28.02 -0.15
CA ALA A 124 35.31 29.43 0.14
C ALA A 124 33.82 29.62 0.46
N ARG A 125 33.49 29.97 1.70
CA ARG A 125 32.09 30.10 2.16
C ARG A 125 31.63 31.55 2.24
N SER A 126 32.58 32.47 2.22
CA SER A 126 32.32 33.90 2.22
C SER A 126 32.81 34.56 0.94
N VAL A 127 32.28 35.75 0.65
CA VAL A 127 32.80 36.63 -0.41
C VAL A 127 34.30 36.86 -0.21
N GLY A 128 34.76 37.04 1.04
CA GLY A 128 36.17 37.25 1.39
C GLY A 128 37.08 36.09 0.99
N ASP A 129 36.63 34.84 1.15
CA ASP A 129 37.41 33.66 0.76
C ASP A 129 37.62 33.58 -0.77
N TYR A 130 36.61 33.97 -1.55
CA TYR A 130 36.72 34.05 -3.01
C TYR A 130 37.71 35.14 -3.44
N TRP A 131 37.69 36.31 -2.79
CA TRP A 131 38.69 37.36 -3.00
C TRP A 131 40.11 36.90 -2.67
N LEU A 132 40.29 36.16 -1.56
CA LEU A 132 41.59 35.61 -1.16
C LEU A 132 42.11 34.54 -2.13
N ARG A 133 41.24 33.71 -2.72
CA ARG A 133 41.65 32.66 -3.65
C ARG A 133 41.88 33.16 -5.07
N MET A 134 41.06 34.09 -5.51
CA MET A 134 41.07 34.63 -6.87
C MET A 134 41.80 35.97 -6.97
N TRP A 135 42.53 36.40 -5.93
CA TRP A 135 43.23 37.69 -5.83
C TRP A 135 44.11 38.04 -7.04
N SER A 136 44.66 37.02 -7.71
CA SER A 136 45.52 37.18 -8.88
C SER A 136 44.77 37.78 -10.07
N ALA A 137 43.47 37.50 -10.23
CA ALA A 137 42.69 38.05 -11.34
C ALA A 137 42.45 39.57 -11.20
N PRO A 138 41.95 40.11 -10.07
CA PRO A 138 41.84 41.56 -9.86
C PRO A 138 43.20 42.28 -9.95
N LEU A 139 44.27 41.69 -9.38
CA LEU A 139 45.61 42.30 -9.47
C LEU A 139 46.08 42.41 -10.91
N VAL A 140 46.03 41.30 -11.66
CA VAL A 140 46.47 41.30 -13.06
C VAL A 140 45.56 42.19 -13.91
N ALA A 141 44.24 42.17 -13.71
CA ALA A 141 43.33 43.10 -14.40
C ALA A 141 43.68 44.57 -14.15
N SER A 142 44.08 44.93 -12.92
CA SER A 142 44.49 46.29 -12.55
C SER A 142 45.82 46.69 -13.20
N LEU A 143 46.80 45.77 -13.24
CA LEU A 143 48.07 45.98 -13.94
C LEU A 143 47.88 46.13 -15.45
N LEU A 144 46.98 45.34 -16.04
CA LEU A 144 46.63 45.42 -17.46
C LEU A 144 45.88 46.72 -17.79
N LEU A 145 45.00 47.18 -16.90
CA LEU A 145 44.35 48.48 -17.03
C LEU A 145 45.38 49.62 -17.07
N LEU A 146 46.35 49.60 -16.16
CA LEU A 146 47.44 50.56 -16.14
C LEU A 146 48.30 50.48 -17.41
N LEU A 147 48.62 49.27 -17.87
CA LEU A 147 49.38 49.05 -19.11
C LEU A 147 48.67 49.64 -20.33
N VAL A 148 47.37 49.37 -20.49
CA VAL A 148 46.58 49.92 -21.60
C VAL A 148 46.46 51.44 -21.50
N PHE A 149 46.31 51.98 -20.28
CA PHE A 149 46.30 53.41 -20.03
C PHE A 149 47.60 54.11 -20.43
N VAL A 150 48.76 53.51 -20.15
CA VAL A 150 50.06 54.10 -20.48
C VAL A 150 50.41 53.91 -21.95
N VAL A 151 50.17 52.73 -22.53
CA VAL A 151 50.64 52.38 -23.88
C VAL A 151 49.70 52.91 -24.97
N ARG A 152 48.38 52.79 -24.78
CA ARG A 152 47.39 53.12 -25.81
C ARG A 152 46.05 53.54 -25.20
N PRO A 153 45.92 54.77 -24.67
CA PRO A 153 44.71 55.24 -23.99
C PRO A 153 43.42 55.07 -24.80
N ALA A 154 43.48 55.21 -26.13
CA ALA A 154 42.33 55.03 -27.02
C ALA A 154 41.74 53.60 -26.99
N ALA A 155 42.53 52.58 -26.59
CA ALA A 155 42.05 51.21 -26.43
C ALA A 155 41.25 50.98 -25.14
N LEU A 156 41.29 51.90 -24.16
CA LEU A 156 40.56 51.74 -22.89
C LEU A 156 39.05 51.61 -23.08
N LEU A 157 38.46 52.33 -24.03
CA LEU A 157 37.02 52.25 -24.30
C LEU A 157 36.57 50.82 -24.63
N VAL A 158 37.45 50.04 -25.27
CA VAL A 158 37.19 48.64 -25.65
C VAL A 158 37.64 47.65 -24.57
N ALA A 159 38.75 47.92 -23.87
CA ALA A 159 39.32 47.03 -22.86
C ALA A 159 38.58 47.09 -21.51
N TRP A 160 38.05 48.25 -21.13
CA TRP A 160 37.40 48.50 -19.84
C TRP A 160 36.29 47.48 -19.48
N PRO A 161 35.34 47.12 -20.37
CA PRO A 161 34.29 46.16 -20.03
C PRO A 161 34.82 44.76 -19.69
N VAL A 162 35.88 44.33 -20.38
CA VAL A 162 36.50 43.00 -20.14
C VAL A 162 37.34 43.03 -18.87
N LEU A 163 38.11 44.10 -18.64
CA LEU A 163 38.95 44.27 -17.46
C LEU A 163 38.12 44.41 -16.17
N THR A 164 37.00 45.14 -16.22
CA THR A 164 36.07 45.22 -15.09
C THR A 164 35.42 43.89 -14.79
N LEU A 165 35.00 43.15 -15.82
CA LEU A 165 34.46 41.80 -15.66
C LEU A 165 35.48 40.85 -15.01
N TRP A 166 36.76 40.91 -15.39
CA TRP A 166 37.83 40.15 -14.74
C TRP A 166 38.10 40.57 -13.30
N TRP A 167 38.01 41.87 -13.01
CA TRP A 167 38.16 42.40 -11.65
C TRP A 167 37.05 41.92 -10.70
N PHE A 168 35.80 41.86 -11.18
CA PHE A 168 34.65 41.34 -10.42
C PHE A 168 34.48 39.81 -10.51
N SER A 169 35.40 39.09 -11.15
CA SER A 169 35.33 37.63 -11.26
C SER A 169 35.22 36.88 -9.93
N PRO A 170 35.82 37.30 -8.79
CA PRO A 170 35.62 36.64 -7.50
C PRO A 170 34.17 36.74 -6.99
N LEU A 171 33.53 37.89 -7.19
CA LEU A 171 32.14 38.12 -6.80
C LEU A 171 31.18 37.29 -7.67
N LEU A 172 31.41 37.26 -8.98
CA LEU A 172 30.63 36.43 -9.91
C LEU A 172 30.77 34.94 -9.60
N ALA A 173 31.99 34.48 -9.30
CA ALA A 173 32.23 33.10 -8.87
C ALA A 173 31.47 32.76 -7.57
N PHE A 174 31.46 33.67 -6.60
CA PHE A 174 30.68 33.50 -5.37
C PHE A 174 29.18 33.38 -5.66
N TYR A 175 28.59 34.30 -6.43
CA TYR A 175 27.17 34.26 -6.78
C TYR A 175 26.76 32.98 -7.51
N VAL A 176 27.56 32.55 -8.49
CA VAL A 176 27.29 31.30 -9.25
C VAL A 176 27.50 30.05 -8.39
N SER A 177 28.34 30.13 -7.34
CA SER A 177 28.55 29.03 -6.40
C SER A 177 27.46 28.89 -5.34
N GLN A 178 26.55 29.88 -5.23
CA GLN A 178 25.46 29.78 -4.26
C GLN A 178 24.50 28.65 -4.65
N PRO A 179 24.01 27.88 -3.66
CA PRO A 179 23.00 26.87 -3.94
C PRO A 179 21.74 27.54 -4.50
N LEU A 180 21.24 27.03 -5.61
CA LEU A 180 19.92 27.42 -6.13
C LEU A 180 18.87 27.09 -5.06
N THR A 181 18.27 28.11 -4.47
CA THR A 181 17.08 27.97 -3.62
C THR A 181 15.89 27.81 -4.54
N ALA A 182 15.27 26.63 -4.54
CA ALA A 182 14.01 26.43 -5.26
C ALA A 182 12.96 27.39 -4.68
N PHE A 183 12.25 28.12 -5.53
CA PHE A 183 11.12 28.92 -5.10
C PHE A 183 10.01 27.98 -4.63
N ALA A 184 9.73 27.96 -3.32
CA ALA A 184 8.52 27.32 -2.81
C ALA A 184 7.32 28.07 -3.40
N ARG A 185 6.42 27.35 -4.08
CA ARG A 185 5.16 27.96 -4.53
C ARG A 185 4.28 28.22 -3.31
N ASP A 186 3.83 29.45 -3.15
CA ASP A 186 2.94 29.80 -2.04
C ASP A 186 1.61 29.02 -2.14
N LEU A 187 1.28 28.32 -1.05
CA LEU A 187 0.00 27.66 -0.86
C LEU A 187 -0.99 28.63 -0.22
N PRO A 188 -2.28 28.61 -0.63
CA PRO A 188 -3.33 29.29 0.12
C PRO A 188 -3.34 28.86 1.59
N SER A 189 -3.66 29.78 2.51
CA SER A 189 -3.68 29.50 3.96
C SER A 189 -4.62 28.36 4.32
N GLU A 190 -5.78 28.27 3.65
CA GLU A 190 -6.74 27.18 3.79
C GLU A 190 -6.14 25.83 3.40
N ALA A 191 -5.48 25.76 2.23
CA ALA A 191 -4.82 24.55 1.76
C ALA A 191 -3.70 24.09 2.71
N ARG A 192 -2.92 25.04 3.26
CA ARG A 192 -1.90 24.74 4.28
C ARG A 192 -2.55 24.14 5.53
N ARG A 193 -3.63 24.72 6.05
CA ARG A 193 -4.35 24.22 7.21
C ARG A 193 -4.85 22.78 6.99
N GLU A 194 -5.47 22.50 5.85
CA GLU A 194 -5.98 21.16 5.56
C GLU A 194 -4.88 20.11 5.39
N LEU A 195 -3.75 20.47 4.78
CA LEU A 195 -2.60 19.56 4.68
C LEU A 195 -1.98 19.26 6.05
N ARG A 196 -1.94 20.23 6.96
CA ARG A 196 -1.50 20.00 8.35
C ARG A 196 -2.47 19.08 9.12
N LEU A 197 -3.78 19.30 8.96
CA LEU A 197 -4.80 18.41 9.52
C LEU A 197 -4.67 16.98 8.98
N LEU A 198 -4.39 16.84 7.68
CA LEU A 198 -4.12 15.55 7.08
C LEU A 198 -2.88 14.89 7.72
N ALA A 199 -1.77 15.62 7.88
CA ALA A 199 -0.58 15.11 8.57
C ALA A 199 -0.88 14.62 9.99
N ARG A 200 -1.74 15.34 10.74
CA ARG A 200 -2.17 14.93 12.09
C ARG A 200 -2.98 13.62 12.08
N LYS A 201 -3.85 13.42 11.08
CA LYS A 201 -4.61 12.16 10.90
C LYS A 201 -3.72 10.99 10.49
N ILE A 202 -2.74 11.23 9.62
CA ILE A 202 -1.74 10.21 9.24
C ILE A 202 -0.90 9.84 10.46
N TRP A 203 -0.49 10.81 11.28
CA TRP A 203 0.23 10.50 12.51
C TRP A 203 -0.59 9.62 13.46
N ARG A 204 -1.91 9.82 13.55
CA ARG A 204 -2.80 8.95 14.32
C ARG A 204 -2.70 7.48 13.90
N PHE A 205 -2.46 7.17 12.62
CA PHE A 205 -2.23 5.79 12.17
C PHE A 205 -1.02 5.17 12.89
N PHE A 206 0.14 5.82 12.84
CA PHE A 206 1.34 5.34 13.52
C PHE A 206 1.21 5.37 15.04
N ASP A 207 0.55 6.38 15.59
CA ASP A 207 0.32 6.46 17.03
C ASP A 207 -0.53 5.30 17.55
N THR A 208 -1.52 4.87 16.76
CA THR A 208 -2.44 3.76 17.09
C THR A 208 -1.78 2.39 16.88
N PHE A 209 -1.12 2.19 15.74
CA PHE A 209 -0.68 0.86 15.30
C PHE A 209 0.80 0.56 15.53
N ALA A 210 1.64 1.54 15.85
CA ALA A 210 3.05 1.33 16.21
C ALA A 210 3.27 1.57 17.71
N GLY A 211 2.44 0.93 18.54
CA GLY A 211 2.48 1.01 19.99
C GLY A 211 3.28 -0.10 20.66
N ALA A 212 3.18 -0.21 21.98
CA ALA A 212 3.92 -1.20 22.77
C ALA A 212 3.57 -2.66 22.42
N TYR A 213 2.33 -2.95 22.00
CA TYR A 213 1.90 -4.30 21.61
C TYR A 213 2.70 -4.84 20.40
N ASP A 214 2.94 -3.98 19.41
CA ASP A 214 3.72 -4.29 18.20
C ASP A 214 5.21 -3.92 18.35
N HIS A 215 5.70 -3.81 19.60
CA HIS A 215 7.09 -3.46 19.90
C HIS A 215 7.57 -2.17 19.22
N TYR A 216 6.68 -1.19 19.08
CA TYR A 216 6.93 0.09 18.41
C TYR A 216 7.34 -0.06 16.93
N LEU A 217 6.91 -1.14 16.27
CA LEU A 217 7.00 -1.35 14.83
C LEU A 217 5.62 -1.16 14.19
N PRO A 218 5.53 -0.61 12.96
CA PRO A 218 4.25 -0.44 12.28
C PRO A 218 3.82 -1.77 11.62
N PRO A 219 2.51 -2.07 11.54
CA PRO A 219 2.03 -3.19 10.73
C PRO A 219 2.25 -2.89 9.24
N ASP A 220 2.09 -3.90 8.40
CA ASP A 220 2.25 -3.77 6.95
C ASP A 220 1.04 -3.04 6.38
N ASN A 221 -0.15 -3.50 6.77
CA ASN A 221 -1.41 -2.88 6.44
C ASN A 221 -2.45 -3.07 7.55
N TYR A 222 -3.42 -2.16 7.56
CA TYR A 222 -4.66 -2.25 8.32
C TYR A 222 -5.83 -2.19 7.35
N GLN A 223 -6.70 -3.18 7.38
CA GLN A 223 -7.96 -3.18 6.64
C GLN A 223 -9.11 -2.85 7.59
N GLU A 224 -10.01 -1.96 7.18
CA GLU A 224 -11.18 -1.56 7.97
C GLU A 224 -12.44 -2.34 7.58
N ASP A 225 -12.59 -2.65 6.28
CA ASP A 225 -13.79 -3.26 5.69
C ASP A 225 -13.38 -4.29 4.63
N PRO A 226 -14.08 -5.44 4.48
CA PRO A 226 -15.32 -5.84 5.17
C PRO A 226 -15.12 -6.31 6.61
N ILE A 227 -13.90 -6.77 6.95
CA ILE A 227 -13.53 -7.19 8.31
C ILE A 227 -12.31 -6.38 8.75
N PRO A 228 -12.34 -5.77 9.95
CA PRO A 228 -11.17 -5.11 10.52
C PRO A 228 -10.04 -6.11 10.77
N VAL A 229 -8.90 -5.96 10.07
CA VAL A 229 -7.74 -6.85 10.19
C VAL A 229 -6.45 -6.02 10.20
N VAL A 230 -5.60 -6.27 11.20
CA VAL A 230 -4.24 -5.74 11.27
C VAL A 230 -3.27 -6.82 10.80
N ALA A 231 -2.48 -6.54 9.77
CA ALA A 231 -1.41 -7.43 9.36
C ALA A 231 -0.18 -7.19 10.24
N HIS A 232 -0.03 -7.97 11.31
CA HIS A 232 1.07 -7.94 12.29
C HIS A 232 2.42 -8.40 11.70
N ARG A 233 2.82 -7.78 10.59
CA ARG A 233 4.12 -7.96 9.94
C ARG A 233 4.68 -6.62 9.52
N THR A 234 5.99 -6.48 9.38
CA THR A 234 6.60 -5.21 8.96
C THR A 234 7.80 -5.42 8.06
N SER A 235 8.11 -4.42 7.23
CA SER A 235 9.23 -4.42 6.30
C SER A 235 10.26 -3.32 6.64
N PRO A 236 11.50 -3.41 6.13
CA PRO A 236 12.51 -2.37 6.36
C PRO A 236 12.05 -0.99 5.85
N THR A 237 11.30 -0.95 4.74
CA THR A 237 10.69 0.30 4.23
C THR A 237 9.63 0.85 5.20
N ASN A 238 8.75 0.01 5.75
CA ASN A 238 7.75 0.45 6.74
C ASN A 238 8.41 1.02 8.00
N ILE A 239 9.49 0.39 8.49
CA ILE A 239 10.28 0.87 9.63
C ILE A 239 10.93 2.22 9.30
N GLY A 240 11.57 2.35 8.14
CA GLY A 240 12.17 3.60 7.68
C GLY A 240 11.16 4.74 7.66
N PHE A 241 9.97 4.51 7.10
CA PHE A 241 8.91 5.51 7.05
C PHE A 241 8.23 5.78 8.39
N LEU A 242 8.19 4.83 9.33
CA LEU A 242 7.80 5.11 10.72
C LEU A 242 8.78 6.11 11.36
N LEU A 243 10.09 5.91 11.20
CA LEU A 243 11.11 6.80 11.76
C LEU A 243 10.97 8.22 11.21
N LEU A 244 10.79 8.36 9.89
CA LEU A 244 10.57 9.67 9.27
C LEU A 244 9.24 10.29 9.68
N SER A 245 8.16 9.51 9.79
CA SER A 245 6.86 10.00 10.25
C SER A 245 6.90 10.48 11.70
N THR A 246 7.70 9.83 12.55
CA THR A 246 7.93 10.25 13.94
C THR A 246 8.68 11.57 13.99
N LEU A 247 9.69 11.77 13.12
CA LEU A 247 10.35 13.07 12.97
C LEU A 247 9.41 14.15 12.44
N ALA A 248 8.57 13.82 11.46
CA ALA A 248 7.59 14.75 10.91
C ALA A 248 6.58 15.18 11.98
N ALA A 249 6.12 14.24 12.81
CA ALA A 249 5.24 14.54 13.95
C ALA A 249 5.90 15.52 14.93
N TYR A 250 7.19 15.35 15.24
CA TYR A 250 7.94 16.35 16.02
C TYR A 250 8.00 17.71 15.30
N ASP A 251 8.35 17.74 14.01
CA ASP A 251 8.46 18.98 13.24
C ASP A 251 7.11 19.74 13.13
N PHE A 252 5.99 19.02 13.10
CA PHE A 252 4.63 19.58 13.12
C PHE A 252 4.14 19.97 14.52
N GLY A 253 4.91 19.70 15.58
CA GLY A 253 4.55 19.99 16.98
C GLY A 253 3.59 18.99 17.61
N HIS A 254 3.44 17.80 17.02
CA HIS A 254 2.57 16.73 17.49
C HIS A 254 3.18 15.93 18.64
N LEU A 255 4.52 15.97 18.76
CA LEU A 255 5.32 15.32 19.80
C LEU A 255 6.26 16.33 20.46
N SER A 256 6.54 16.13 21.75
CA SER A 256 7.66 16.78 22.44
C SER A 256 9.00 16.13 22.05
N VAL A 257 10.11 16.81 22.34
CA VAL A 257 11.46 16.25 22.12
C VAL A 257 11.71 14.98 22.93
N MET A 258 11.10 14.88 24.11
CA MET A 258 11.24 13.71 24.99
C MET A 258 10.49 12.49 24.43
N GLU A 259 9.24 12.68 23.97
CA GLU A 259 8.46 11.61 23.34
C GLU A 259 9.09 11.14 22.04
N LEU A 260 9.66 12.06 21.24
CA LEU A 260 10.41 11.72 20.03
C LEU A 260 11.57 10.76 20.37
N LEU A 261 12.44 11.15 21.31
CA LEU A 261 13.61 10.35 21.66
C LEU A 261 13.21 9.02 22.28
N GLU A 262 12.22 9.00 23.18
CA GLU A 262 11.73 7.76 23.78
C GLU A 262 11.20 6.80 22.71
N ARG A 263 10.33 7.26 21.81
CA ARG A 263 9.75 6.41 20.77
C ARG A 263 10.83 5.85 19.83
N VAL A 264 11.78 6.67 19.41
CA VAL A 264 12.88 6.24 18.53
C VAL A 264 13.80 5.26 19.26
N GLU A 265 14.15 5.52 20.52
CA GLU A 265 14.97 4.62 21.34
C GLU A 265 14.31 3.26 21.51
N ARG A 266 13.00 3.22 21.79
CA ARG A 266 12.21 1.97 21.84
C ARG A 266 12.22 1.22 20.53
N THR A 267 12.03 1.92 19.40
CA THR A 267 12.14 1.27 18.08
C THR A 267 13.55 0.68 17.89
N PHE A 268 14.62 1.38 18.25
CA PHE A 268 15.98 0.85 18.15
C PHE A 268 16.25 -0.34 19.09
N GLU A 269 15.71 -0.34 20.30
CA GLU A 269 15.77 -1.51 21.21
C GLU A 269 15.18 -2.75 20.54
N THR A 270 14.02 -2.61 19.88
CA THR A 270 13.41 -3.69 19.10
C THR A 270 14.28 -4.07 17.91
N LEU A 271 14.76 -3.10 17.13
CA LEU A 271 15.59 -3.35 15.95
C LEU A 271 16.87 -4.13 16.29
N ASP A 272 17.50 -3.86 17.44
CA ASP A 272 18.70 -4.56 17.87
C ASP A 272 18.43 -6.05 18.15
N SER A 273 17.23 -6.38 18.63
CA SER A 273 16.81 -7.76 18.90
C SER A 273 16.49 -8.59 17.66
N LEU A 274 16.19 -7.94 16.52
CA LEU A 274 15.83 -8.63 15.27
C LEU A 274 17.04 -9.37 14.67
N GLU A 275 16.79 -10.58 14.18
CA GLU A 275 17.75 -11.35 13.37
C GLU A 275 18.04 -10.60 12.06
N LYS A 276 19.31 -10.47 11.68
CA LYS A 276 19.77 -9.75 10.48
C LYS A 276 20.72 -10.61 9.66
N TYR A 277 20.78 -10.39 8.35
CA TYR A 277 21.74 -11.04 7.46
C TYR A 277 22.69 -10.01 6.85
N ARG A 278 23.99 -10.09 7.19
CA ARG A 278 25.02 -9.12 6.73
C ARG A 278 24.64 -7.65 6.95
N GLY A 279 24.07 -7.36 8.13
CA GLY A 279 23.56 -6.03 8.48
C GLY A 279 22.20 -5.68 7.88
N HIS A 280 21.70 -6.44 6.89
CA HIS A 280 20.38 -6.24 6.33
C HIS A 280 19.28 -6.86 7.20
N MET A 281 18.16 -6.15 7.28
CA MET A 281 16.91 -6.70 7.78
C MET A 281 16.25 -7.57 6.69
N TYR A 282 15.53 -8.60 7.11
CA TYR A 282 14.69 -9.40 6.23
C TYR A 282 13.48 -8.59 5.75
N ASN A 283 12.89 -9.00 4.63
CA ASN A 283 11.77 -8.30 4.01
C ASN A 283 10.53 -8.25 4.92
N LEU A 284 10.28 -9.29 5.71
CA LEU A 284 9.13 -9.34 6.63
C LEU A 284 9.51 -9.94 7.99
N TYR A 285 9.08 -9.25 9.05
CA TYR A 285 9.10 -9.73 10.44
C TYR A 285 7.69 -9.73 11.00
N ASP A 286 7.36 -10.68 11.88
CA ASP A 286 6.17 -10.61 12.72
C ASP A 286 6.37 -9.52 13.80
N THR A 287 5.46 -8.55 13.91
CA THR A 287 5.59 -7.43 14.87
C THR A 287 5.27 -7.82 16.31
N SER A 288 4.51 -8.91 16.51
CA SER A 288 4.15 -9.42 17.83
C SER A 288 5.21 -10.36 18.40
N ALA A 289 5.85 -11.17 17.55
CA ALA A 289 6.77 -12.22 17.98
C ALA A 289 8.23 -11.96 17.59
N LEU A 290 8.52 -10.92 16.80
CA LEU A 290 9.86 -10.46 16.42
C LEU A 290 10.73 -11.49 15.67
N HIS A 291 10.11 -12.51 15.06
CA HIS A 291 10.81 -13.49 14.24
C HIS A 291 10.66 -13.17 12.74
N PRO A 292 11.67 -13.49 11.91
CA PRO A 292 11.57 -13.30 10.47
C PRO A 292 10.57 -14.28 9.85
N LEU A 293 9.71 -13.77 8.96
CA LEU A 293 8.75 -14.58 8.22
C LEU A 293 9.43 -15.31 7.06
N LEU A 294 8.88 -16.46 6.67
CA LEU A 294 9.35 -17.23 5.52
C LEU A 294 8.70 -16.73 4.22
N PRO A 295 9.43 -16.72 3.09
CA PRO A 295 10.86 -17.02 2.97
C PRO A 295 11.75 -15.91 3.54
N ARG A 296 12.87 -16.29 4.16
CA ARG A 296 13.90 -15.33 4.61
C ARG A 296 14.54 -14.68 3.38
N TYR A 297 14.15 -13.45 3.11
CA TYR A 297 14.51 -12.72 1.89
C TYR A 297 15.11 -11.36 2.24
N VAL A 298 16.19 -10.96 1.56
CA VAL A 298 16.77 -9.61 1.66
C VAL A 298 16.46 -8.85 0.38
N SER A 299 15.70 -7.76 0.52
CA SER A 299 15.32 -6.87 -0.58
C SER A 299 16.32 -5.73 -0.73
N THR A 300 16.77 -5.50 -1.96
CA THR A 300 17.70 -4.40 -2.28
C THR A 300 17.05 -3.03 -2.05
N VAL A 301 15.79 -2.87 -2.48
CA VAL A 301 15.07 -1.59 -2.34
C VAL A 301 14.75 -1.29 -0.89
N ASP A 302 14.22 -2.27 -0.14
CA ASP A 302 13.83 -2.03 1.25
C ASP A 302 15.04 -1.69 2.13
N SER A 303 16.17 -2.36 1.88
CA SER A 303 17.43 -2.04 2.55
C SER A 303 17.91 -0.62 2.24
N GLY A 304 17.85 -0.21 0.98
CA GLY A 304 18.26 1.15 0.59
C GLY A 304 17.35 2.24 1.12
N ASN A 305 16.04 2.00 1.14
CA ASN A 305 15.06 2.90 1.75
C ASN A 305 15.32 3.08 3.24
N LEU A 306 15.51 1.97 3.97
CA LEU A 306 15.82 2.03 5.40
C LEU A 306 17.14 2.77 5.66
N ALA A 307 18.20 2.46 4.91
CA ALA A 307 19.49 3.15 5.04
C ALA A 307 19.35 4.67 4.81
N ALA A 308 18.58 5.10 3.80
CA ALA A 308 18.33 6.51 3.54
C ALA A 308 17.55 7.18 4.69
N CYS A 309 16.55 6.50 5.26
CA CYS A 309 15.79 6.99 6.41
C CYS A 309 16.68 7.12 7.66
N LEU A 310 17.59 6.16 7.90
CA LEU A 310 18.53 6.18 9.03
C LEU A 310 19.52 7.35 8.94
N TYR A 311 20.08 7.65 7.76
CA TYR A 311 20.92 8.83 7.59
C TYR A 311 20.15 10.14 7.79
N THR A 312 18.88 10.17 7.37
CA THR A 312 18.00 11.32 7.62
C THR A 312 17.74 11.51 9.11
N LEU A 313 17.49 10.41 9.84
CA LEU A 313 17.30 10.41 11.29
C LEU A 313 18.55 10.86 12.04
N LYS A 314 19.72 10.37 11.65
CA LYS A 314 21.01 10.82 12.18
C LYS A 314 21.13 12.35 12.10
N GLN A 315 20.89 12.92 10.94
CA GLN A 315 20.98 14.37 10.75
C GLN A 315 19.89 15.13 11.52
N ALA A 316 18.69 14.56 11.66
CA ALA A 316 17.64 15.14 12.51
C ALA A 316 18.06 15.21 13.99
N CYS A 317 18.62 14.12 14.53
CA CYS A 317 19.08 14.07 15.91
C CYS A 317 20.23 15.06 16.19
N LEU A 318 21.14 15.28 15.24
CA LEU A 318 22.19 16.29 15.34
C LEU A 318 21.64 17.72 15.26
N GLU A 319 20.53 17.93 14.55
CA GLU A 319 19.87 19.22 14.46
C GLU A 319 19.14 19.61 15.76
N LEU A 320 18.62 18.63 16.52
CA LEU A 320 17.91 18.87 17.80
C LEU A 320 18.71 19.74 18.77
N GLU A 321 20.04 19.61 18.80
CA GLU A 321 20.90 20.37 19.72
C GLU A 321 20.81 21.89 19.48
N ARG A 322 20.60 22.30 18.24
CA ARG A 322 20.58 23.71 17.80
C ARG A 322 19.17 24.26 17.65
N ALA A 323 18.16 23.40 17.74
CA ALA A 323 16.77 23.80 17.63
C ALA A 323 16.32 24.55 18.90
N PRO A 324 15.46 25.57 18.79
CA PRO A 324 14.85 26.20 19.95
C PRO A 324 13.98 25.17 20.69
N THR A 325 14.04 25.17 22.03
CA THR A 325 13.27 24.20 22.84
C THR A 325 11.76 24.45 22.75
N LEU A 326 11.37 25.70 22.52
CA LEU A 326 9.99 26.11 22.24
C LEU A 326 9.93 26.75 20.87
N ALA A 327 9.12 26.19 19.98
CA ALA A 327 8.92 26.70 18.63
C ALA A 327 7.43 26.98 18.40
N PRO A 328 7.07 27.99 17.58
CA PRO A 328 5.68 28.27 17.23
C PRO A 328 4.92 27.06 16.69
N THR A 329 5.63 26.13 16.03
CA THR A 329 5.08 24.87 15.52
C THR A 329 4.44 23.99 16.59
N LEU A 330 4.85 24.11 17.86
CA LEU A 330 4.23 23.39 18.99
C LEU A 330 2.77 23.81 19.18
N LEU A 331 2.47 25.12 19.08
CA LEU A 331 1.10 25.63 19.15
C LEU A 331 0.31 25.22 17.90
N GLU A 332 0.95 25.25 16.74
CA GLU A 332 0.33 24.78 15.49
C GLU A 332 -0.09 23.30 15.60
N GLY A 333 0.69 22.44 16.29
CA GLY A 333 0.33 21.05 16.54
C GLY A 333 -0.91 20.89 17.45
N LEU A 334 -1.09 21.78 18.43
CA LEU A 334 -2.31 21.84 19.24
C LEU A 334 -3.51 22.32 18.40
N VAL A 335 -3.30 23.33 17.55
CA VAL A 335 -4.31 23.81 16.58
C VAL A 335 -4.74 22.69 15.64
N ASP A 336 -3.79 21.89 15.11
CA ASP A 336 -4.11 20.75 14.25
C ASP A 336 -4.96 19.71 14.99
N THR A 337 -4.68 19.46 16.28
CA THR A 337 -5.43 18.50 17.10
C THR A 337 -6.86 18.98 17.36
N LEU A 338 -7.02 20.24 17.74
CA LEU A 338 -8.34 20.86 17.93
C LEU A 338 -9.14 20.89 16.62
N GLY A 339 -8.50 21.14 15.48
CA GLY A 339 -9.15 21.10 14.17
C GLY A 339 -9.61 19.70 13.76
N ALA A 340 -8.81 18.66 14.04
CA ALA A 340 -9.22 17.27 13.81
C ALA A 340 -10.41 16.85 14.71
N MET A 341 -10.44 17.37 15.94
CA MET A 341 -11.55 17.19 16.86
C MET A 341 -12.84 17.88 16.36
N GLN A 342 -12.74 19.11 15.82
CA GLN A 342 -13.88 19.80 15.20
C GLN A 342 -14.46 19.01 14.02
N GLU A 343 -13.62 18.48 13.12
CA GLU A 343 -14.11 17.67 12.00
C GLU A 343 -14.81 16.38 12.48
N THR A 344 -14.31 15.78 13.56
CA THR A 344 -14.91 14.59 14.17
C THR A 344 -16.27 14.91 14.82
N LEU A 345 -16.39 16.05 15.49
CA LEU A 345 -17.66 16.51 16.09
C LEU A 345 -18.72 16.76 15.03
N GLU A 346 -18.37 17.38 13.91
CA GLU A 346 -19.32 17.59 12.79
C GLU A 346 -19.78 16.26 12.15
N GLN A 347 -18.89 15.28 12.02
CA GLN A 347 -19.27 13.94 11.56
C GLN A 347 -20.23 13.24 12.55
N LEU A 348 -19.97 13.34 13.85
CA LEU A 348 -20.83 12.79 14.89
C LEU A 348 -22.22 13.42 14.92
N LYS A 349 -22.32 14.74 14.73
CA LYS A 349 -23.61 15.44 14.60
C LYS A 349 -24.45 14.89 13.45
N GLY A 350 -23.81 14.60 12.32
CA GLY A 350 -24.48 14.01 11.15
C GLY A 350 -24.96 12.57 11.37
N GLN A 351 -24.23 11.79 12.16
CA GLN A 351 -24.56 10.38 12.44
C GLN A 351 -25.60 10.22 13.55
N ALA A 352 -25.53 11.03 14.60
CA ALA A 352 -26.39 10.95 15.78
C ALA A 352 -26.96 12.34 16.14
N PRO A 353 -28.07 12.79 15.50
CA PRO A 353 -28.63 14.12 15.74
C PRO A 353 -29.03 14.40 17.18
N ALA A 354 -29.32 13.36 17.98
CA ALA A 354 -29.72 13.47 19.38
C ALA A 354 -28.63 14.07 20.30
N ILE A 355 -27.34 13.89 19.94
CA ILE A 355 -26.20 14.42 20.72
C ILE A 355 -25.70 15.77 20.21
N ALA A 356 -26.35 16.34 19.18
CA ALA A 356 -25.92 17.59 18.56
C ALA A 356 -25.72 18.74 19.57
N PRO A 357 -26.60 18.97 20.58
CA PRO A 357 -26.39 20.04 21.57
C PRO A 357 -25.10 19.86 22.39
N THR A 358 -24.76 18.63 22.77
CA THR A 358 -23.51 18.35 23.50
C THR A 358 -22.30 18.49 22.59
N CYS A 359 -22.39 18.06 21.33
CA CYS A 359 -21.35 18.30 20.33
C CYS A 359 -21.12 19.80 20.06
N ASP A 360 -22.18 20.62 20.07
CA ASP A 360 -22.09 22.08 19.94
C ASP A 360 -21.33 22.70 21.11
N LEU A 361 -21.64 22.29 22.36
CA LEU A 361 -20.91 22.76 23.55
C LEU A 361 -19.40 22.43 23.50
N ILE A 362 -19.05 21.21 23.10
CA ILE A 362 -17.64 20.82 22.95
C ILE A 362 -17.00 21.61 21.80
N SER A 363 -17.71 21.80 20.69
CA SER A 363 -17.23 22.58 19.55
C SER A 363 -16.96 24.04 19.92
N ASP A 364 -17.80 24.65 20.75
CA ASP A 364 -17.61 26.02 21.23
C ASP A 364 -16.39 26.11 22.17
N ALA A 365 -16.24 25.18 23.12
CA ALA A 365 -15.04 25.09 23.96
C ALA A 365 -13.75 24.89 23.14
N THR A 366 -13.84 24.14 22.04
CA THR A 366 -12.73 23.93 21.09
C THR A 366 -12.38 25.21 20.35
N ARG A 367 -13.38 25.99 19.93
CA ARG A 367 -13.19 27.29 19.26
C ARG A 367 -12.55 28.31 20.19
N GLU A 368 -13.02 28.38 21.44
CA GLU A 368 -12.43 29.26 22.47
C GLU A 368 -10.96 28.88 22.74
N SER A 369 -10.64 27.58 22.73
CA SER A 369 -9.25 27.09 22.86
C SER A 369 -8.37 27.49 21.67
N LEU A 370 -8.91 27.44 20.44
CA LEU A 370 -8.19 27.89 19.24
C LEU A 370 -7.86 29.38 19.29
N GLU A 371 -8.78 30.22 19.77
CA GLU A 371 -8.56 31.67 19.90
C GLU A 371 -7.39 32.01 20.82
N ARG A 372 -7.18 31.23 21.88
CA ARG A 372 -6.05 31.38 22.81
C ARG A 372 -4.70 31.03 22.19
N LEU A 373 -4.67 30.19 21.15
CA LEU A 373 -3.45 29.74 20.48
C LEU A 373 -3.00 30.66 19.33
N HIS A 374 -3.76 31.71 19.01
CA HIS A 374 -3.43 32.61 17.90
C HIS A 374 -2.24 33.53 18.17
N THR A 375 -1.93 33.84 19.43
CA THR A 375 -0.79 34.69 19.79
C THR A 375 0.43 33.83 20.11
N VAL A 376 1.50 33.97 19.32
CA VAL A 376 2.78 33.32 19.59
C VAL A 376 3.45 34.04 20.76
N PRO A 377 3.77 33.36 21.87
CA PRO A 377 4.44 33.97 23.01
C PRO A 377 5.92 34.26 22.72
N ASP A 378 6.40 35.40 23.22
CA ASP A 378 7.79 35.80 23.07
C ASP A 378 8.68 35.25 24.21
N GLY A 379 8.10 35.08 25.39
CA GLY A 379 8.80 34.64 26.62
C GLY A 379 8.38 33.25 27.12
N ALA A 380 9.31 32.54 27.75
CA ALA A 380 9.10 31.19 28.29
C ALA A 380 8.02 31.12 29.38
N ARG A 381 7.83 32.20 30.18
CA ARG A 381 6.73 32.29 31.15
C ARG A 381 5.36 32.38 30.48
N GLU A 382 5.26 33.11 29.37
CA GLU A 382 4.01 33.21 28.61
C GLU A 382 3.67 31.87 27.96
N TRP A 383 4.67 31.16 27.41
CA TRP A 383 4.52 29.78 26.95
C TRP A 383 3.98 28.86 28.04
N PHE A 384 4.55 28.91 29.24
CA PHE A 384 4.07 28.13 30.38
C PHE A 384 2.61 28.47 30.75
N ALA A 385 2.25 29.76 30.74
CA ALA A 385 0.89 30.21 31.03
C ALA A 385 -0.14 29.72 29.99
N ILE A 386 0.21 29.75 28.70
CA ILE A 386 -0.66 29.21 27.64
C ILE A 386 -0.86 27.70 27.82
N LEU A 387 0.20 26.94 28.09
CA LEU A 387 0.09 25.49 28.29
C LEU A 387 -0.74 25.13 29.54
N ASP A 388 -0.61 25.88 30.64
CA ASP A 388 -1.43 25.67 31.84
C ASP A 388 -2.91 26.03 31.59
N SER A 389 -3.17 27.11 30.84
CA SER A 389 -4.53 27.46 30.39
C SER A 389 -5.13 26.38 29.49
N MET A 390 -4.35 25.83 28.56
CA MET A 390 -4.77 24.72 27.71
C MET A 390 -5.07 23.45 28.50
N ARG A 391 -4.33 23.18 29.59
CA ARG A 391 -4.63 22.05 30.49
C ARG A 391 -6.02 22.21 31.12
N GLN A 392 -6.38 23.42 31.54
CA GLN A 392 -7.72 23.73 32.06
C GLN A 392 -8.80 23.56 30.98
N CYS A 393 -8.52 23.97 29.74
CA CYS A 393 -9.41 23.76 28.60
C CYS A 393 -9.65 22.26 28.34
N CYS A 394 -8.61 21.43 28.42
CA CYS A 394 -8.74 19.98 28.28
C CYS A 394 -9.67 19.38 29.35
N ALA A 395 -9.51 19.78 30.62
CA ALA A 395 -10.38 19.33 31.70
C ALA A 395 -11.85 19.74 31.50
N ASN A 396 -12.10 20.93 30.95
CA ASN A 396 -13.44 21.39 30.58
C ASN A 396 -14.04 20.53 29.46
N ILE A 397 -13.27 20.28 28.39
CA ILE A 397 -13.69 19.42 27.26
C ILE A 397 -14.00 18.00 27.75
N ASP A 398 -13.18 17.42 28.62
CA ASP A 398 -13.41 16.10 29.20
C ASP A 398 -14.70 16.06 30.05
N THR A 399 -14.98 17.12 30.81
CA THR A 399 -16.22 17.26 31.58
C THR A 399 -17.45 17.33 30.67
N LEU A 400 -17.36 18.07 29.55
CA LEU A 400 -18.42 18.17 28.55
C LEU A 400 -18.62 16.87 27.75
N ARG A 401 -17.56 16.07 27.58
CA ARG A 401 -17.57 14.78 26.89
C ARG A 401 -18.23 13.68 27.72
N ALA A 402 -18.03 13.65 29.04
CA ALA A 402 -18.48 12.56 29.91
C ALA A 402 -19.95 12.10 29.74
N PRO A 403 -20.94 13.00 29.50
CA PRO A 403 -22.32 12.58 29.24
C PRO A 403 -22.50 11.77 27.95
N LEU A 404 -21.64 11.95 26.94
CA LEU A 404 -21.74 11.24 25.66
C LEU A 404 -21.46 9.74 25.80
N GLU A 405 -20.56 9.36 26.70
CA GLU A 405 -20.18 7.95 26.93
C GLU A 405 -21.35 7.08 27.41
N GLN A 406 -22.40 7.70 27.95
CA GLN A 406 -23.62 7.02 28.39
C GLN A 406 -24.71 6.99 27.32
N GLN A 407 -24.62 7.84 26.29
CA GLN A 407 -25.67 8.05 25.29
C GLN A 407 -25.37 7.36 23.96
N VAL A 408 -24.10 7.09 23.67
CA VAL A 408 -23.63 6.54 22.40
C VAL A 408 -22.68 5.37 22.66
N ASP A 409 -22.71 4.37 21.78
CA ASP A 409 -21.84 3.22 21.86
C ASP A 409 -20.35 3.60 21.67
N ARG A 410 -19.47 2.82 22.31
CA ARG A 410 -18.01 3.08 22.29
C ARG A 410 -17.41 3.15 20.88
N PRO A 411 -17.76 2.27 19.91
CA PRO A 411 -17.24 2.35 18.54
C PRO A 411 -17.50 3.70 17.88
N THR A 412 -18.71 4.24 18.00
CA THR A 412 -19.09 5.54 17.42
C THR A 412 -18.30 6.69 18.05
N LEU A 413 -18.03 6.65 19.36
CA LEU A 413 -17.25 7.69 20.06
C LEU A 413 -15.72 7.52 19.97
N ALA A 414 -15.22 6.41 19.45
CA ALA A 414 -13.80 6.05 19.51
C ALA A 414 -12.86 7.15 18.96
N SER A 415 -13.25 7.79 17.85
CA SER A 415 -12.45 8.88 17.27
C SER A 415 -12.45 10.15 18.12
N LEU A 416 -13.57 10.52 18.73
CA LEU A 416 -13.63 11.69 19.62
C LEU A 416 -12.80 11.44 20.88
N ASN A 417 -12.94 10.25 21.48
CA ASN A 417 -12.17 9.84 22.65
C ASN A 417 -10.66 9.90 22.39
N TYR A 418 -10.22 9.38 21.24
CA TYR A 418 -8.83 9.49 20.81
C TYR A 418 -8.36 10.95 20.78
N TRP A 419 -9.11 11.87 20.15
CA TRP A 419 -8.67 13.27 20.04
C TRP A 419 -8.64 14.00 21.38
N CYS A 420 -9.59 13.74 22.29
CA CYS A 420 -9.57 14.32 23.63
C CYS A 420 -8.36 13.83 24.45
N GLU A 421 -8.10 12.52 24.45
CA GLU A 421 -6.93 11.94 25.11
C GLU A 421 -5.63 12.43 24.49
N CYS A 422 -5.58 12.51 23.15
CA CYS A 422 -4.42 12.98 22.41
C CYS A 422 -4.12 14.46 22.72
N LEU A 423 -5.14 15.32 22.79
CA LEU A 423 -4.98 16.73 23.16
C LEU A 423 -4.43 16.86 24.58
N SER A 424 -5.03 16.17 25.55
CA SER A 424 -4.61 16.17 26.95
C SER A 424 -3.16 15.70 27.10
N ARG A 425 -2.82 14.58 26.45
CA ARG A 425 -1.44 14.04 26.42
C ARG A 425 -0.46 15.02 25.79
N CYS A 426 -0.78 15.63 24.63
CA CYS A 426 0.11 16.59 23.98
C CYS A 426 0.35 17.84 24.85
N VAL A 427 -0.70 18.42 25.45
CA VAL A 427 -0.55 19.58 26.34
C VAL A 427 0.32 19.23 27.55
N GLN A 428 0.07 18.08 28.17
CA GLN A 428 0.83 17.61 29.32
C GLN A 428 2.30 17.34 28.96
N ALA A 429 2.57 16.65 27.86
CA ALA A 429 3.93 16.35 27.42
C ALA A 429 4.75 17.60 27.08
N GLN A 430 4.13 18.60 26.43
CA GLN A 430 4.80 19.87 26.16
C GLN A 430 5.09 20.67 27.44
N ARG A 431 4.15 20.67 28.39
CA ARG A 431 4.34 21.29 29.71
C ARG A 431 5.48 20.61 30.48
N ASP A 432 5.49 19.27 30.51
CA ASP A 432 6.52 18.50 31.22
C ASP A 432 7.89 18.65 30.58
N ALA A 433 7.97 18.70 29.25
CA ALA A 433 9.21 19.01 28.55
C ALA A 433 9.73 20.41 28.91
N LEU A 434 8.83 21.41 28.97
CA LEU A 434 9.17 22.78 29.36
C LEU A 434 9.66 22.87 30.80
N THR A 435 8.93 22.30 31.76
CA THR A 435 9.31 22.36 33.19
C THR A 435 10.54 21.50 33.49
N THR A 436 10.82 20.46 32.70
CA THR A 436 12.04 19.67 32.86
C THR A 436 13.28 20.38 32.30
N LEU A 437 13.15 21.12 31.18
CA LEU A 437 14.23 21.89 30.58
C LEU A 437 14.45 23.26 31.25
N MET A 438 13.39 23.88 31.75
CA MET A 438 13.41 25.20 32.39
C MET A 438 12.69 25.15 33.76
N PRO A 439 13.23 24.40 34.74
CA PRO A 439 12.56 24.10 36.01
C PRO A 439 12.29 25.32 36.90
N TRP A 440 12.92 26.46 36.63
CA TRP A 440 12.63 27.72 37.32
C TRP A 440 11.28 28.34 36.96
N LEU A 441 10.63 27.92 35.86
CA LEU A 441 9.30 28.41 35.52
C LEU A 441 8.23 27.94 36.52
N GLU A 442 8.41 26.74 37.09
CA GLU A 442 7.48 26.14 38.05
C GLU A 442 8.01 26.18 39.49
N ASN A 443 9.32 25.96 39.69
CA ASN A 443 9.90 25.70 41.01
C ASN A 443 10.70 26.87 41.59
N ALA A 444 10.88 27.98 40.85
CA ALA A 444 11.61 29.12 41.40
C ALA A 444 10.78 29.81 42.50
N PRO A 445 11.39 30.14 43.65
CA PRO A 445 10.72 30.98 44.63
C PRO A 445 10.39 32.35 44.02
N GLU A 446 9.32 32.96 44.50
CA GLU A 446 8.93 34.31 44.07
C GLU A 446 10.07 35.29 44.35
N ALA A 447 10.38 36.15 43.39
CA ALA A 447 11.46 37.11 43.53
C ALA A 447 11.14 38.07 44.69
N PRO A 448 12.07 38.29 45.65
CA PRO A 448 11.83 39.23 46.74
C PRO A 448 11.49 40.62 46.18
N PRO A 449 10.53 41.37 46.75
CA PRO A 449 10.30 42.75 46.34
C PRO A 449 11.53 43.60 46.72
N LEU A 450 12.01 44.44 45.80
CA LEU A 450 12.95 45.51 46.13
C LEU A 450 12.16 46.61 46.85
N THR A 451 12.40 46.79 48.15
CA THR A 451 11.79 47.89 48.89
C THR A 451 12.61 49.17 48.70
N PRO A 452 12.02 50.27 48.21
CA PRO A 452 12.75 51.52 48.07
C PRO A 452 13.22 52.02 49.45
N GLU A 453 14.46 52.48 49.53
CA GLU A 453 14.96 53.20 50.71
C GLU A 453 14.09 54.46 50.96
N PRO A 454 14.00 54.95 52.21
CA PRO A 454 13.29 56.18 52.53
C PRO A 454 13.96 57.47 52.00
N ASP A 455 15.14 57.40 51.36
CA ASP A 455 15.87 58.58 50.87
C ASP A 455 15.43 58.92 49.43
N PRO A 456 14.86 60.11 49.16
CA PRO A 456 14.18 60.40 47.90
C PRO A 456 15.12 60.73 46.72
N ASP A 457 16.43 60.51 46.84
CA ASP A 457 17.39 60.69 45.74
C ASP A 457 17.85 59.32 45.21
N PRO A 458 17.49 58.90 43.98
CA PRO A 458 17.86 57.61 43.44
C PRO A 458 19.39 57.54 43.27
N SER A 459 20.06 56.90 44.22
CA SER A 459 21.48 56.60 44.08
C SER A 459 21.72 55.82 42.78
N THR A 460 22.80 56.13 42.06
CA THR A 460 23.17 55.45 40.80
C THR A 460 23.32 53.93 40.97
N GLN A 461 23.50 53.48 42.22
CA GLN A 461 23.64 52.08 42.59
C GLN A 461 22.28 51.35 42.67
N TYR A 462 21.22 51.98 43.17
CA TYR A 462 19.88 51.37 43.22
C TYR A 462 19.27 51.22 41.82
N SER A 463 19.42 52.22 40.97
CA SER A 463 18.97 52.13 39.56
C SER A 463 19.74 51.07 38.78
N ALA A 464 21.03 50.89 39.04
CA ALA A 464 21.83 49.80 38.49
C ALA A 464 21.35 48.41 38.98
N LEU A 465 20.94 48.29 40.24
CA LEU A 465 20.37 47.05 40.78
C LEU A 465 19.04 46.68 40.10
N VAL A 466 18.14 47.65 39.92
CA VAL A 466 16.86 47.43 39.22
C VAL A 466 17.09 47.04 37.75
N ALA A 467 18.02 47.70 37.07
CA ALA A 467 18.37 47.36 35.69
C ALA A 467 18.98 45.96 35.58
N ALA A 468 19.87 45.58 36.51
CA ALA A 468 20.45 44.23 36.56
C ALA A 468 19.39 43.17 36.88
N GLN A 469 18.42 43.45 37.75
CA GLN A 469 17.28 42.57 38.02
C GLN A 469 16.45 42.34 36.76
N GLN A 470 16.09 43.41 36.05
CA GLN A 470 15.30 43.33 34.82
C GLN A 470 16.05 42.53 33.73
N SER A 471 17.36 42.74 33.60
CA SER A 471 18.19 41.96 32.68
C SER A 471 18.21 40.48 33.04
N LEU A 472 18.36 40.14 34.33
CA LEU A 472 18.36 38.76 34.80
C LEU A 472 17.00 38.07 34.59
N VAL A 473 15.90 38.75 34.91
CA VAL A 473 14.54 38.24 34.68
C VAL A 473 14.27 38.05 33.18
N SER A 474 14.66 39.01 32.35
CA SER A 474 14.55 38.89 30.89
C SER A 474 15.38 37.72 30.36
N ALA A 475 16.61 37.53 30.86
CA ALA A 475 17.46 36.42 30.44
C ALA A 475 16.88 35.05 30.84
N LEU A 476 16.25 34.92 32.02
CA LEU A 476 15.55 33.72 32.46
C LEU A 476 14.24 33.44 31.70
N ASP A 477 13.66 34.47 31.09
CA ASP A 477 12.41 34.39 30.31
C ASP A 477 12.65 34.16 28.81
N ARG A 478 13.91 34.21 28.34
CA ARG A 478 14.22 33.91 26.93
C ARG A 478 13.98 32.42 26.63
N VAL A 479 13.50 32.15 25.41
CA VAL A 479 13.49 30.79 24.86
C VAL A 479 14.95 30.39 24.58
N HIS A 480 15.40 29.33 25.24
CA HIS A 480 16.73 28.77 25.04
C HIS A 480 16.73 27.61 24.03
N THR A 481 17.91 27.25 23.55
CA THR A 481 18.18 26.05 22.75
C THR A 481 18.80 24.97 23.63
N LEU A 482 18.79 23.71 23.20
CA LEU A 482 19.44 22.64 23.98
C LEU A 482 20.94 22.89 24.18
N ASP A 483 21.65 23.38 23.17
CA ASP A 483 23.08 23.70 23.25
C ASP A 483 23.39 24.84 24.25
N THR A 484 22.57 25.90 24.28
CA THR A 484 22.75 27.01 25.22
C THR A 484 22.44 26.60 26.66
N LEU A 485 21.43 25.76 26.88
CA LEU A 485 21.16 25.16 28.19
C LEU A 485 22.30 24.23 28.63
N ALA A 486 22.80 23.37 27.74
CA ALA A 486 23.90 22.44 27.99
C ALA A 486 25.23 23.16 28.31
N ALA A 487 25.48 24.31 27.66
CA ALA A 487 26.63 25.17 27.91
C ALA A 487 26.56 25.93 29.26
N GLY A 488 25.46 25.80 30.02
CA GLY A 488 25.30 26.41 31.34
C GLY A 488 24.40 27.64 31.38
N CYS A 489 23.62 27.88 30.32
CA CYS A 489 22.80 29.06 30.08
C CYS A 489 23.64 30.36 30.00
N THR A 490 23.34 31.23 29.03
CA THR A 490 24.01 32.55 28.92
C THR A 490 23.82 33.43 30.16
N VAL A 491 22.83 33.08 31.01
CA VAL A 491 22.39 33.79 32.21
C VAL A 491 23.46 33.92 33.32
N THR A 492 24.60 33.22 33.19
CA THR A 492 25.68 33.25 34.19
C THR A 492 26.29 34.65 34.34
N GLU A 493 26.39 35.40 33.23
CA GLU A 493 26.90 36.78 33.24
C GLU A 493 25.91 37.74 33.91
N GLU A 494 24.61 37.59 33.62
CA GLU A 494 23.54 38.39 34.22
C GLU A 494 23.41 38.12 35.73
N ILE A 495 23.61 36.87 36.18
CA ILE A 495 23.67 36.55 37.61
C ILE A 495 24.85 37.26 38.28
N ALA A 496 26.05 37.21 37.66
CA ALA A 496 27.24 37.85 38.22
C ALA A 496 27.09 39.39 38.28
N ALA A 497 26.52 40.00 37.22
CA ALA A 497 26.22 41.42 37.19
C ALA A 497 25.20 41.83 38.27
N PHE A 498 24.16 41.01 38.49
CA PHE A 498 23.19 41.25 39.55
C PHE A 498 23.79 41.08 40.95
N GLU A 499 24.65 40.07 41.18
CA GLU A 499 25.38 39.93 42.45
C GLU A 499 26.28 41.13 42.75
N GLN A 500 27.00 41.63 41.73
CA GLN A 500 27.84 42.82 41.88
C GLN A 500 27.01 44.07 42.23
N ALA A 501 25.86 44.24 41.57
CA ALA A 501 24.93 45.33 41.88
C ALA A 501 24.30 45.18 43.29
N LEU A 502 23.98 43.94 43.70
CA LEU A 502 23.41 43.62 45.02
C LEU A 502 24.41 43.91 46.13
N ASP A 503 25.70 43.64 45.92
CA ASP A 503 26.75 43.91 46.89
C ASP A 503 27.04 45.42 47.03
N ALA A 504 26.93 46.17 45.93
CA ALA A 504 27.18 47.61 45.87
C ALA A 504 26.00 48.47 46.37
N ALA A 505 24.77 47.96 46.35
CA ALA A 505 23.59 48.70 46.80
C ALA A 505 23.49 48.77 48.34
N ALA A 506 22.99 49.90 48.86
CA ALA A 506 22.64 50.06 50.28
C ALA A 506 21.29 49.36 50.55
N LEU A 507 21.34 48.14 51.11
CA LEU A 507 20.17 47.31 51.42
C LEU A 507 20.29 46.76 52.84
N TYR A 508 19.17 46.54 53.52
CA TYR A 508 19.13 45.85 54.81
C TYR A 508 19.71 44.43 54.69
N ASP A 509 20.42 43.96 55.73
CA ASP A 509 21.05 42.63 55.75
C ASP A 509 20.04 41.50 55.49
N ASP A 510 18.82 41.62 56.01
CA ASP A 510 17.74 40.64 55.78
C ASP A 510 17.25 40.61 54.32
N GLU A 511 17.19 41.77 53.65
CA GLU A 511 16.82 41.87 52.23
C GLU A 511 17.91 41.30 51.32
N ARG A 512 19.17 41.63 51.61
CA ARG A 512 20.34 41.05 50.94
C ARG A 512 20.40 39.53 51.13
N ALA A 513 20.09 39.02 52.33
CA ALA A 513 20.04 37.59 52.62
C ALA A 513 18.93 36.87 51.83
N ARG A 514 17.73 37.47 51.70
CA ARG A 514 16.62 36.94 50.88
C ARG A 514 17.01 36.82 49.40
N TRP A 515 17.60 37.86 48.82
CA TRP A 515 18.10 37.83 47.44
C TRP A 515 19.19 36.79 47.21
N ARG A 516 20.15 36.67 48.14
CA ARG A 516 21.16 35.59 48.10
C ARG A 516 20.54 34.20 48.25
N GLY A 517 19.46 34.07 49.01
CA GLY A 517 18.66 32.83 49.09
C GLY A 517 18.02 32.47 47.74
N TRP A 518 17.34 33.45 47.13
CA TRP A 518 16.71 33.30 45.81
C TRP A 518 17.73 32.94 44.72
N LEU A 519 18.86 33.65 44.65
CA LEU A 519 19.93 33.36 43.68
C LEU A 519 20.52 31.96 43.85
N ARG A 520 20.67 31.47 45.08
CA ARG A 520 21.11 30.08 45.33
C ARG A 520 20.11 29.06 44.80
N ALA A 521 18.81 29.31 44.98
CA ALA A 521 17.76 28.44 44.44
C ALA A 521 17.76 28.45 42.90
N VAL A 522 17.82 29.63 42.28
CA VAL A 522 17.88 29.77 40.80
C VAL A 522 19.13 29.10 40.23
N ARG A 523 20.31 29.25 40.86
CA ARG A 523 21.53 28.54 40.46
C ARG A 523 21.40 27.02 40.51
N ALA A 524 20.73 26.48 41.54
CA ALA A 524 20.50 25.04 41.64
C ALA A 524 19.60 24.55 40.48
N LEU A 525 18.54 25.31 40.16
CA LEU A 525 17.61 24.99 39.06
C LEU A 525 18.28 25.13 37.69
N LEU A 526 19.13 26.13 37.46
CA LEU A 526 19.91 26.27 36.23
C LEU A 526 20.91 25.12 36.06
N LYS A 527 21.55 24.67 37.14
CA LYS A 527 22.44 23.51 37.12
C LYS A 527 21.67 22.22 36.78
N GLN A 528 20.46 22.07 37.32
CA GLN A 528 19.59 20.94 36.98
C GLN A 528 19.21 20.99 35.49
N ALA A 529 18.79 22.14 34.97
CA ALA A 529 18.51 22.33 33.54
C ALA A 529 19.69 21.98 32.65
N GLN A 530 20.89 22.41 33.02
CA GLN A 530 22.12 22.08 32.32
C GLN A 530 22.37 20.57 32.28
N GLN A 531 22.17 19.86 33.40
CA GLN A 531 22.32 18.40 33.46
C GLN A 531 21.28 17.68 32.59
N THR A 532 20.03 18.12 32.63
CA THR A 532 18.96 17.60 31.78
C THR A 532 19.27 17.80 30.30
N ALA A 533 19.66 19.01 29.90
CA ALA A 533 19.98 19.34 28.51
C ALA A 533 21.18 18.53 27.99
N ASN A 534 22.21 18.34 28.82
CA ASN A 534 23.34 17.46 28.52
C ASN A 534 22.90 15.99 28.33
N THR A 535 21.98 15.52 29.18
CA THR A 535 21.45 14.15 29.09
C THR A 535 20.64 13.94 27.81
N LEU A 536 19.76 14.87 27.47
CA LEU A 536 18.98 14.81 26.22
C LEU A 536 19.86 14.92 24.98
N SER A 537 20.87 15.80 24.99
CA SER A 537 21.84 15.90 23.90
C SER A 537 22.64 14.60 23.73
N ALA A 538 23.06 13.98 24.84
CA ALA A 538 23.74 12.69 24.81
C ALA A 538 22.84 11.57 24.25
N ARG A 539 21.55 11.54 24.62
CA ARG A 539 20.55 10.60 24.07
C ARG A 539 20.39 10.80 22.55
N ALA A 540 20.22 12.04 22.10
CA ALA A 540 20.09 12.35 20.67
C ALA A 540 21.35 11.93 19.89
N ARG A 541 22.56 12.19 20.41
CA ARG A 541 23.81 11.72 19.81
C ARG A 541 23.91 10.20 19.76
N ALA A 542 23.51 9.50 20.83
CA ALA A 542 23.51 8.04 20.86
C ALA A 542 22.57 7.45 19.81
N VAL A 543 21.39 8.05 19.60
CA VAL A 543 20.47 7.67 18.51
C VAL A 543 21.11 7.94 17.14
N ALA A 544 21.76 9.08 16.95
CA ALA A 544 22.44 9.41 15.70
C ALA A 544 23.58 8.42 15.39
N GLU A 545 24.37 8.03 16.38
CA GLU A 545 25.44 7.04 16.27
C GLU A 545 24.87 5.64 15.94
N ARG A 546 23.79 5.22 16.61
CA ARG A 546 23.12 3.93 16.30
C ARG A 546 22.56 3.91 14.88
N ALA A 547 21.94 5.00 14.44
CA ALA A 547 21.43 5.11 13.07
C ALA A 547 22.55 5.01 12.02
N ASP A 548 23.68 5.69 12.26
CA ASP A 548 24.86 5.63 11.41
C ASP A 548 25.44 4.21 11.35
N GLN A 549 25.59 3.57 12.50
CA GLN A 549 26.11 2.20 12.60
C GLN A 549 25.22 1.20 11.87
N LEU A 550 23.90 1.26 12.07
CA LEU A 550 22.96 0.33 11.45
C LEU A 550 22.95 0.49 9.93
N ALA A 551 23.00 1.73 9.41
CA ALA A 551 23.07 1.98 7.97
C ALA A 551 24.43 1.55 7.37
N ALA A 552 25.54 1.76 8.08
CA ALA A 552 26.89 1.41 7.63
C ALA A 552 27.16 -0.11 7.64
N GLN A 553 26.46 -0.87 8.48
CA GLN A 553 26.60 -2.33 8.56
C GLN A 553 25.95 -3.08 7.39
N MET A 554 25.04 -2.45 6.64
CA MET A 554 24.38 -3.07 5.48
C MET A 554 25.38 -3.26 4.33
N ASP A 555 25.73 -4.52 4.04
CA ASP A 555 26.64 -4.91 2.95
C ASP A 555 25.90 -5.05 1.61
N PHE A 556 25.77 -3.98 0.84
CA PHE A 556 25.16 -4.01 -0.49
C PHE A 556 26.01 -4.76 -1.54
N THR A 557 27.26 -5.12 -1.26
CA THR A 557 28.17 -5.67 -2.28
C THR A 557 27.73 -7.04 -2.81
N PHE A 558 27.07 -7.87 -1.98
CA PHE A 558 26.59 -9.18 -2.41
C PHE A 558 25.28 -9.12 -3.21
N LEU A 559 24.52 -8.03 -3.10
CA LEU A 559 23.32 -7.77 -3.90
C LEU A 559 23.67 -7.19 -5.28
N TYR A 560 24.90 -6.69 -5.43
CA TYR A 560 25.42 -6.08 -6.64
C TYR A 560 26.05 -7.13 -7.56
N ASP A 561 25.55 -7.26 -8.79
CA ASP A 561 26.16 -8.11 -9.81
C ASP A 561 27.29 -7.35 -10.50
N SER A 562 28.53 -7.76 -10.23
CA SER A 562 29.73 -7.11 -10.79
C SER A 562 29.92 -7.31 -12.30
N GLN A 563 29.27 -8.31 -12.92
CA GLN A 563 29.34 -8.55 -14.37
C GLN A 563 28.35 -7.67 -15.12
N ARG A 564 27.12 -7.57 -14.61
CA ARG A 564 26.06 -6.73 -15.18
C ARG A 564 26.17 -5.27 -14.76
N GLU A 565 26.91 -5.01 -13.68
CA GLU A 565 27.06 -3.70 -13.04
C GLU A 565 25.74 -3.10 -12.53
N CYS A 566 24.78 -3.96 -12.18
CA CYS A 566 23.45 -3.60 -11.66
C CYS A 566 23.11 -4.42 -10.40
N PHE A 567 22.15 -3.94 -9.63
CA PHE A 567 21.64 -4.69 -8.48
C PHE A 567 20.66 -5.78 -8.89
N SER A 568 20.74 -6.94 -8.23
CA SER A 568 19.65 -7.92 -8.18
C SER A 568 18.47 -7.36 -7.41
N VAL A 569 17.24 -7.82 -7.69
CA VAL A 569 16.04 -7.43 -6.93
C VAL A 569 16.18 -7.79 -5.45
N GLY A 570 16.72 -8.97 -5.16
CA GLY A 570 17.10 -9.36 -3.82
C GLY A 570 17.79 -10.71 -3.77
N TYR A 571 17.84 -11.27 -2.55
CA TYR A 571 18.53 -12.50 -2.24
C TYR A 571 17.66 -13.40 -1.35
N ASN A 572 17.43 -14.63 -1.80
CA ASN A 572 16.66 -15.63 -1.07
C ASN A 572 17.62 -16.53 -0.28
N LEU A 573 17.55 -16.47 1.05
CA LEU A 573 18.42 -17.27 1.92
C LEU A 573 18.05 -18.75 1.92
N ALA A 574 16.78 -19.11 1.70
CA ALA A 574 16.35 -20.51 1.75
C ALA A 574 17.01 -21.34 0.64
N VAL A 575 17.21 -20.73 -0.54
CA VAL A 575 17.90 -21.35 -1.69
C VAL A 575 19.31 -20.81 -1.90
N GLN A 576 19.78 -19.92 -1.02
CA GLN A 576 21.09 -19.24 -1.06
C GLN A 576 21.44 -18.65 -2.44
N ARG A 577 20.50 -17.93 -3.04
CA ARG A 577 20.62 -17.46 -4.43
C ARG A 577 20.10 -16.02 -4.59
N LEU A 578 20.79 -15.25 -5.44
CA LEU A 578 20.29 -13.99 -5.98
C LEU A 578 19.18 -14.24 -6.99
N ASP A 579 18.20 -13.35 -7.02
CA ASP A 579 17.21 -13.35 -8.08
C ASP A 579 17.85 -13.10 -9.46
N ASN A 580 17.22 -13.62 -10.51
CA ASN A 580 17.65 -13.41 -11.89
C ASN A 580 17.02 -12.15 -12.53
N SER A 581 16.41 -11.29 -11.70
CA SER A 581 15.82 -10.01 -12.07
C SER A 581 16.68 -8.89 -11.51
N PHE A 582 16.82 -7.80 -12.27
CA PHE A 582 17.77 -6.73 -11.95
C PHE A 582 17.11 -5.36 -12.03
N TYR A 583 17.58 -4.43 -11.19
CA TYR A 583 17.25 -3.01 -11.28
C TYR A 583 18.18 -2.34 -12.29
N ASP A 584 17.71 -2.24 -13.54
CA ASP A 584 18.48 -1.74 -14.67
C ASP A 584 17.93 -0.43 -15.27
N LEU A 585 16.88 0.16 -14.71
CA LEU A 585 16.30 1.44 -15.17
C LEU A 585 16.65 2.60 -14.23
N LEU A 586 16.94 3.78 -14.79
CA LEU A 586 17.12 5.00 -13.99
C LEU A 586 15.78 5.54 -13.43
N ALA A 587 14.69 5.29 -14.14
CA ALA A 587 13.33 5.56 -13.69
C ALA A 587 12.78 4.39 -12.87
N SER A 588 13.31 4.25 -11.66
CA SER A 588 12.87 3.28 -10.65
C SER A 588 13.11 3.84 -9.25
N GLU A 589 12.31 3.37 -8.30
CA GLU A 589 12.45 3.51 -6.86
C GLU A 589 13.85 3.09 -6.37
N ALA A 590 14.44 2.06 -6.99
CA ALA A 590 15.74 1.51 -6.63
C ALA A 590 16.93 2.45 -6.88
N ARG A 591 16.71 3.57 -7.59
CA ARG A 591 17.75 4.58 -7.77
C ARG A 591 18.18 5.22 -6.44
N LEU A 592 17.32 5.25 -5.42
CA LEU A 592 17.69 5.70 -4.09
C LEU A 592 18.74 4.76 -3.47
N THR A 593 18.50 3.45 -3.51
CA THR A 593 19.49 2.45 -3.08
C THR A 593 20.79 2.59 -3.85
N SER A 594 20.71 2.76 -5.17
CA SER A 594 21.86 2.95 -6.04
C SER A 594 22.69 4.17 -5.62
N PHE A 595 22.03 5.29 -5.31
CA PHE A 595 22.66 6.51 -4.84
C PHE A 595 23.33 6.32 -3.48
N VAL A 596 22.64 5.72 -2.51
CA VAL A 596 23.15 5.45 -1.16
C VAL A 596 24.37 4.53 -1.20
N ALA A 597 24.30 3.41 -1.93
CA ALA A 597 25.40 2.44 -2.01
C ALA A 597 26.65 3.02 -2.70
N ILE A 598 26.48 3.91 -3.68
CA ILE A 598 27.59 4.66 -4.29
C ILE A 598 28.16 5.69 -3.31
N ALA A 599 27.30 6.41 -2.59
CA ALA A 599 27.71 7.40 -1.60
C ALA A 599 28.50 6.78 -0.43
N GLN A 600 28.11 5.57 -0.01
CA GLN A 600 28.84 4.77 0.98
C GLN A 600 30.17 4.19 0.43
N GLY A 601 30.40 4.27 -0.88
CA GLY A 601 31.60 3.72 -1.53
C GLY A 601 31.60 2.19 -1.67
N GLN A 602 30.48 1.51 -1.43
CA GLN A 602 30.36 0.06 -1.56
C GLN A 602 30.24 -0.37 -3.03
N VAL A 603 29.62 0.46 -3.86
CA VAL A 603 29.40 0.21 -5.30
C VAL A 603 30.06 1.31 -6.13
N PRO A 604 30.71 0.98 -7.27
CA PRO A 604 31.38 1.98 -8.09
C PRO A 604 30.39 2.90 -8.80
N ALA A 605 30.73 4.19 -8.95
CA ALA A 605 29.89 5.19 -9.62
C ALA A 605 29.49 4.84 -11.08
N ARG A 606 30.21 3.93 -11.74
CA ARG A 606 29.86 3.41 -13.08
C ARG A 606 28.48 2.74 -13.11
N HIS A 607 28.03 2.17 -11.99
CA HIS A 607 26.69 1.61 -11.84
C HIS A 607 25.59 2.60 -12.23
N TRP A 608 25.68 3.85 -11.76
CA TRP A 608 24.70 4.91 -12.08
C TRP A 608 24.58 5.18 -13.59
N PHE A 609 25.70 5.07 -14.31
CA PHE A 609 25.73 5.28 -15.76
C PHE A 609 25.32 4.04 -16.54
N LYS A 610 25.20 2.86 -15.91
CA LYS A 610 24.70 1.63 -16.51
C LYS A 610 23.18 1.50 -16.46
N LEU A 611 22.51 2.17 -15.52
CA LEU A 611 21.06 2.26 -15.50
C LEU A 611 20.55 2.83 -16.84
N ALA A 612 19.69 2.10 -17.52
CA ALA A 612 19.14 2.47 -18.81
C ALA A 612 18.27 3.72 -18.71
N ARG A 613 18.26 4.47 -19.82
CA ARG A 613 17.54 5.75 -19.99
C ARG A 613 16.58 5.67 -21.17
N PRO A 614 15.64 4.70 -21.22
CA PRO A 614 14.63 4.68 -22.28
C PRO A 614 13.81 5.97 -22.19
N LEU A 615 13.62 6.67 -23.31
CA LEU A 615 12.92 7.96 -23.35
C LEU A 615 11.59 7.82 -24.09
N THR A 616 10.57 8.56 -23.65
CA THR A 616 9.24 8.70 -24.28
C THR A 616 8.85 10.17 -24.38
N HIS A 617 7.85 10.49 -25.20
CA HIS A 617 7.14 11.76 -25.16
C HIS A 617 5.96 11.68 -24.19
N ALA A 618 6.06 12.39 -23.07
CA ALA A 618 5.00 12.49 -22.07
C ALA A 618 4.50 13.93 -21.98
N ALA A 619 3.23 14.16 -22.35
CA ALA A 619 2.60 15.49 -22.34
C ALA A 619 3.40 16.57 -23.11
N GLY A 620 3.96 16.20 -24.27
CA GLY A 620 4.70 17.10 -25.15
C GLY A 620 6.19 17.29 -24.79
N ARG A 621 6.71 16.60 -23.76
CA ARG A 621 8.10 16.70 -23.31
C ARG A 621 8.76 15.33 -23.19
N ILE A 622 10.08 15.31 -23.26
CA ILE A 622 10.87 14.08 -23.05
C ILE A 622 10.78 13.68 -21.58
N ALA A 623 10.51 12.40 -21.33
CA ALA A 623 10.54 11.76 -20.01
C ALA A 623 11.21 10.38 -20.10
N LEU A 624 11.82 9.92 -19.00
CA LEU A 624 12.25 8.53 -18.88
C LEU A 624 11.03 7.59 -18.78
N LEU A 625 11.12 6.41 -19.38
CA LEU A 625 10.18 5.30 -19.17
C LEU A 625 10.62 4.48 -17.95
N SER A 626 9.64 4.09 -17.13
CA SER A 626 9.80 3.13 -16.05
C SER A 626 9.24 1.78 -16.45
N TRP A 627 9.35 0.77 -15.59
CA TRP A 627 8.81 -0.55 -15.88
C TRP A 627 7.29 -0.53 -15.84
N GLY A 628 6.73 -0.02 -14.74
CA GLY A 628 5.29 -0.04 -14.47
C GLY A 628 4.52 1.21 -14.90
N GLY A 629 5.18 2.32 -15.18
CA GLY A 629 4.53 3.61 -15.41
C GLY A 629 3.84 4.17 -14.16
N THR A 630 4.25 3.74 -12.96
CA THR A 630 3.64 4.14 -11.67
C THR A 630 4.20 5.47 -11.20
N MET A 631 3.46 6.27 -10.44
CA MET A 631 4.01 7.51 -9.89
C MET A 631 5.10 7.27 -8.85
N PHE A 632 5.01 6.18 -8.08
CA PHE A 632 5.97 5.83 -7.04
C PHE A 632 7.38 5.60 -7.61
N GLU A 633 7.53 4.87 -8.72
CA GLU A 633 8.83 4.64 -9.39
C GLU A 633 9.60 5.95 -9.66
N TYR A 634 8.87 7.04 -9.96
CA TYR A 634 9.46 8.34 -10.22
C TYR A 634 9.57 9.22 -8.97
N LEU A 635 8.54 9.24 -8.10
CA LEU A 635 8.36 10.26 -7.07
C LEU A 635 8.69 9.80 -5.64
N MET A 636 8.91 8.51 -5.37
CA MET A 636 9.43 8.08 -4.07
C MET A 636 10.86 8.59 -3.82
N PRO A 637 11.84 8.43 -4.74
CA PRO A 637 13.21 8.86 -4.47
C PRO A 637 13.37 10.37 -4.16
N PRO A 638 12.67 11.32 -4.82
CA PRO A 638 12.73 12.75 -4.53
C PRO A 638 12.21 13.19 -3.15
N LEU A 639 11.60 12.28 -2.37
CA LEU A 639 11.28 12.55 -0.96
C LEU A 639 12.54 12.83 -0.14
N LEU A 640 13.64 12.15 -0.47
CA LEU A 640 14.94 12.30 0.19
C LEU A 640 15.99 12.86 -0.76
N MET A 641 16.00 12.46 -2.03
CA MET A 641 16.98 12.92 -3.02
C MET A 641 16.63 14.31 -3.52
N ARG A 642 17.66 15.15 -3.69
CA ARG A 642 17.49 16.48 -4.29
C ARG A 642 17.23 16.37 -5.79
N SER A 643 16.22 17.09 -6.28
CA SER A 643 16.04 17.35 -7.72
C SER A 643 16.67 18.70 -8.08
N TYR A 644 17.35 18.77 -9.22
CA TYR A 644 17.93 20.01 -9.74
C TYR A 644 17.20 20.44 -11.00
N GLU A 645 16.77 21.70 -11.05
CA GLU A 645 16.02 22.23 -12.18
C GLU A 645 16.76 22.01 -13.51
N ARG A 646 16.00 21.72 -14.56
CA ARG A 646 16.52 21.53 -15.94
C ARG A 646 17.47 20.34 -16.11
N THR A 647 17.40 19.36 -15.22
CA THR A 647 18.05 18.04 -15.38
C THR A 647 17.11 17.04 -16.05
N LEU A 648 17.65 15.92 -16.53
CA LEU A 648 16.88 14.82 -17.10
C LEU A 648 15.85 14.27 -16.10
N LEU A 649 16.26 14.09 -14.83
CA LEU A 649 15.38 13.64 -13.76
C LEU A 649 14.27 14.67 -13.50
N ASP A 650 14.62 15.95 -13.28
CA ASP A 650 13.63 17.00 -13.01
C ASP A 650 12.60 17.14 -14.13
N GLN A 651 13.05 17.16 -15.39
CA GLN A 651 12.13 17.19 -16.53
C GLN A 651 11.23 15.95 -16.59
N THR A 652 11.78 14.76 -16.29
CA THR A 652 10.99 13.53 -16.22
C THR A 652 9.90 13.64 -15.16
N LEU A 653 10.23 14.07 -13.94
CA LEU A 653 9.25 14.22 -12.83
C LEU A 653 8.11 15.16 -13.24
N GLN A 654 8.44 16.32 -13.83
CA GLN A 654 7.46 17.30 -14.30
C GLN A 654 6.58 16.76 -15.44
N SER A 655 7.15 15.97 -16.35
CA SER A 655 6.44 15.44 -17.53
C SER A 655 5.52 14.28 -17.16
N VAL A 656 5.99 13.38 -16.30
CA VAL A 656 5.20 12.28 -15.70
C VAL A 656 3.98 12.83 -14.96
N LEU A 657 4.18 13.83 -14.09
CA LEU A 657 3.08 14.46 -13.35
C LEU A 657 2.03 15.06 -14.29
N ARG A 658 2.44 15.85 -15.30
CA ARG A 658 1.50 16.40 -16.28
C ARG A 658 0.76 15.32 -17.05
N ARG A 659 1.43 14.22 -17.42
CA ARG A 659 0.81 13.11 -18.13
C ARG A 659 -0.23 12.40 -17.25
N GLN A 660 0.07 12.15 -15.99
CA GLN A 660 -0.85 11.59 -14.99
C GLN A 660 -2.10 12.47 -14.83
N MET A 661 -1.93 13.78 -14.65
CA MET A 661 -3.05 14.73 -14.59
C MET A 661 -3.90 14.72 -15.86
N ARG A 662 -3.26 14.69 -17.04
CA ARG A 662 -3.95 14.61 -18.33
C ARG A 662 -4.73 13.30 -18.47
N TYR A 663 -4.13 12.18 -18.07
CA TYR A 663 -4.75 10.85 -18.11
C TYR A 663 -6.01 10.77 -17.25
N GLY A 664 -5.96 11.31 -16.03
CA GLY A 664 -7.13 11.42 -15.15
C GLY A 664 -8.24 12.29 -15.77
N LYS A 665 -7.86 13.42 -16.39
CA LYS A 665 -8.82 14.29 -17.09
C LYS A 665 -9.48 13.61 -18.30
N GLU A 666 -8.70 12.90 -19.12
CA GLU A 666 -9.19 12.11 -20.27
C GLU A 666 -10.24 11.09 -19.84
N ARG A 667 -10.03 10.42 -18.70
CA ARG A 667 -10.93 9.40 -18.15
C ARG A 667 -12.00 9.94 -17.18
N ARG A 668 -12.02 11.25 -16.94
CA ARG A 668 -12.93 11.93 -16.00
C ARG A 668 -12.88 11.33 -14.58
N VAL A 669 -11.69 10.98 -14.11
CA VAL A 669 -11.38 10.51 -12.74
C VAL A 669 -10.32 11.42 -12.10
N PRO A 670 -10.09 11.38 -10.78
CA PRO A 670 -8.91 11.99 -10.16
C PRO A 670 -7.62 11.39 -10.74
N TRP A 671 -6.47 12.05 -10.54
CA TRP A 671 -5.17 11.50 -10.94
C TRP A 671 -4.41 10.93 -9.74
N GLY A 672 -3.32 10.19 -9.99
CA GLY A 672 -2.56 9.51 -8.93
C GLY A 672 -2.51 7.99 -9.12
N ILE A 673 -2.11 7.50 -10.30
CA ILE A 673 -2.07 6.06 -10.57
C ILE A 673 -0.71 5.51 -10.13
N SER A 674 -0.75 4.54 -9.22
CA SER A 674 0.42 3.82 -8.75
C SER A 674 0.03 2.44 -8.20
N GLU A 675 1.01 1.59 -7.89
CA GLU A 675 0.83 0.36 -7.14
C GLU A 675 0.02 0.58 -5.87
N SER A 676 -1.01 -0.23 -5.66
CA SER A 676 -1.95 -0.06 -4.56
C SER A 676 -2.82 -1.29 -4.38
N GLY A 677 -3.56 -1.32 -3.27
CA GLY A 677 -4.73 -2.16 -3.13
C GLY A 677 -5.78 -1.83 -4.19
N PHE A 678 -6.57 -2.82 -4.63
CA PHE A 678 -7.72 -2.61 -5.52
C PHE A 678 -8.94 -3.36 -5.01
N TYR A 679 -10.13 -3.02 -5.52
CA TYR A 679 -11.38 -3.57 -5.00
C TYR A 679 -11.62 -4.99 -5.52
N ALA A 680 -10.87 -5.92 -4.96
CA ALA A 680 -11.01 -7.36 -5.10
C ALA A 680 -10.49 -8.02 -3.83
N PHE A 681 -11.07 -9.16 -3.46
CA PHE A 681 -10.81 -9.84 -2.21
C PHE A 681 -10.20 -11.24 -2.44
N ASP A 682 -9.35 -11.70 -1.51
CA ASP A 682 -9.02 -13.13 -1.40
C ASP A 682 -10.09 -13.88 -0.58
N TYR A 683 -9.83 -15.17 -0.34
CA TYR A 683 -10.70 -16.06 0.44
C TYR A 683 -10.87 -15.63 1.91
N GLN A 684 -9.95 -14.84 2.46
CA GLN A 684 -10.02 -14.29 3.81
C GLN A 684 -10.66 -12.90 3.83
N GLN A 685 -11.19 -12.46 2.69
CA GLN A 685 -11.74 -11.13 2.50
C GLN A 685 -10.70 -9.99 2.64
N ASN A 686 -9.42 -10.23 2.36
CA ASN A 686 -8.41 -9.17 2.30
C ASN A 686 -8.35 -8.55 0.90
N TYR A 687 -8.22 -7.22 0.84
CA TYR A 687 -7.96 -6.51 -0.42
C TYR A 687 -6.68 -7.01 -1.09
N GLN A 688 -6.76 -7.18 -2.42
CA GLN A 688 -5.62 -7.60 -3.23
C GLN A 688 -4.77 -6.39 -3.63
N TYR A 689 -3.46 -6.61 -3.80
CA TYR A 689 -2.48 -5.59 -4.16
C TYR A 689 -1.89 -5.83 -5.55
N ARG A 690 -1.75 -4.78 -6.36
CA ARG A 690 -1.12 -4.89 -7.69
C ARG A 690 -0.52 -3.56 -8.14
N LEU A 691 0.42 -3.64 -9.09
CA LEU A 691 0.95 -2.51 -9.82
C LEU A 691 -0.06 -1.94 -10.84
N PHE A 692 -0.27 -0.62 -10.80
CA PHE A 692 -1.03 0.15 -11.78
C PHE A 692 -0.19 1.33 -12.30
N GLY A 693 -0.30 1.65 -13.59
CA GLY A 693 0.44 2.75 -14.17
C GLY A 693 -0.21 3.31 -15.42
N VAL A 694 0.34 4.42 -15.90
CA VAL A 694 -0.13 5.04 -17.16
C VAL A 694 0.58 4.36 -18.33
N PRO A 695 -0.14 3.85 -19.35
CA PRO A 695 0.44 3.14 -20.49
C PRO A 695 1.59 3.88 -21.17
N ASP A 696 1.45 5.19 -21.38
CA ASP A 696 2.44 6.03 -22.05
C ASP A 696 3.76 6.22 -21.26
N LEU A 697 3.82 5.74 -20.01
CA LEU A 697 4.95 5.93 -19.10
C LEU A 697 5.63 4.60 -18.70
N GLY A 698 5.06 3.46 -19.10
CA GLY A 698 5.54 2.13 -18.68
C GLY A 698 5.91 1.24 -19.85
N LEU A 699 6.89 0.35 -19.64
CA LEU A 699 7.26 -0.70 -20.60
C LEU A 699 6.33 -1.93 -20.54
N ARG A 700 5.65 -2.12 -19.40
CA ARG A 700 4.75 -3.26 -19.17
C ARG A 700 3.51 -3.20 -20.07
N ARG A 701 3.09 -4.36 -20.60
CA ARG A 701 1.81 -4.53 -21.32
C ARG A 701 0.64 -4.56 -20.30
N GLU A 702 -0.58 -4.27 -20.75
CA GLU A 702 -1.83 -4.32 -19.94
C GLU A 702 -2.07 -3.17 -18.93
N LEU A 703 -1.29 -2.09 -18.99
CA LEU A 703 -1.46 -0.93 -18.09
C LEU A 703 -2.80 -0.18 -18.30
N SER A 704 -3.46 -0.36 -19.45
CA SER A 704 -4.74 0.29 -19.78
C SER A 704 -5.97 -0.34 -19.13
N ASP A 705 -5.86 -1.56 -18.62
CA ASP A 705 -7.02 -2.43 -18.36
C ASP A 705 -7.69 -2.15 -17.02
N ASN A 706 -6.97 -1.47 -16.12
CA ASN A 706 -7.39 -1.21 -14.76
C ASN A 706 -7.25 0.29 -14.47
N LEU A 707 -8.27 0.89 -13.86
CA LEU A 707 -8.28 2.30 -13.51
C LEU A 707 -8.44 2.45 -12.01
N VAL A 708 -7.32 2.38 -11.31
CA VAL A 708 -7.24 2.49 -9.84
C VAL A 708 -6.44 3.75 -9.51
N ILE A 709 -7.01 4.63 -8.68
CA ILE A 709 -6.37 5.86 -8.24
C ILE A 709 -5.95 5.70 -6.78
N ALA A 710 -4.66 5.91 -6.50
CA ALA A 710 -4.08 5.82 -5.17
C ALA A 710 -3.84 7.24 -4.61
N PRO A 711 -4.53 7.65 -3.53
CA PRO A 711 -4.33 8.99 -2.95
C PRO A 711 -2.89 9.30 -2.52
N TYR A 712 -2.14 8.31 -2.04
CA TYR A 712 -0.74 8.51 -1.66
C TYR A 712 0.14 8.94 -2.85
N ALA A 713 -0.17 8.46 -4.06
CA ALA A 713 0.52 8.85 -5.28
C ALA A 713 0.29 10.32 -5.64
N THR A 714 -0.88 10.87 -5.29
CA THR A 714 -1.14 12.31 -5.37
C THR A 714 -0.24 13.06 -4.37
N LEU A 715 -0.13 12.57 -3.14
CA LEU A 715 0.66 13.19 -2.08
C LEU A 715 2.16 13.22 -2.40
N LEU A 716 2.68 12.20 -3.10
CA LEU A 716 4.06 12.19 -3.61
C LEU A 716 4.40 13.39 -4.51
N ALA A 717 3.42 13.98 -5.17
CA ALA A 717 3.62 15.14 -6.05
C ALA A 717 3.61 16.49 -5.30
N LEU A 718 3.41 16.49 -3.98
CA LEU A 718 3.32 17.72 -3.16
C LEU A 718 4.54 18.66 -3.34
N PRO A 719 5.80 18.17 -3.39
CA PRO A 719 6.96 19.04 -3.62
C PRO A 719 7.01 19.68 -5.02
N LEU A 720 6.25 19.16 -5.99
CA LEU A 720 6.29 19.59 -7.39
C LEU A 720 5.10 20.50 -7.74
N ALA A 721 3.90 20.19 -7.25
CA ALA A 721 2.65 20.85 -7.63
C ALA A 721 1.65 20.90 -6.45
N PRO A 722 1.95 21.69 -5.40
CA PRO A 722 1.21 21.61 -4.14
C PRO A 722 -0.26 22.05 -4.28
N LEU A 723 -0.57 23.02 -5.15
CA LEU A 723 -1.93 23.50 -5.38
C LEU A 723 -2.78 22.44 -6.11
N GLU A 724 -2.22 21.83 -7.15
CA GLU A 724 -2.85 20.78 -7.94
C GLU A 724 -3.09 19.51 -7.12
N VAL A 725 -2.15 19.18 -6.21
CA VAL A 725 -2.30 18.12 -5.21
C VAL A 725 -3.49 18.41 -4.30
N TRP A 726 -3.55 19.59 -3.69
CA TRP A 726 -4.65 19.96 -2.81
C TRP A 726 -6.02 19.86 -3.52
N GLN A 727 -6.13 20.39 -4.74
CA GLN A 727 -7.37 20.29 -5.54
C GLN A 727 -7.78 18.84 -5.84
N ASN A 728 -6.81 17.96 -6.14
CA ASN A 728 -7.09 16.56 -6.41
C ASN A 728 -7.49 15.80 -5.13
N LEU A 729 -6.87 16.11 -4.00
CA LEU A 729 -7.23 15.57 -2.68
C LEU A 729 -8.67 15.94 -2.30
N GLN A 730 -9.10 17.19 -2.52
CA GLN A 730 -10.51 17.58 -2.30
C GLN A 730 -11.47 16.74 -3.12
N ARG A 731 -11.11 16.45 -4.39
CA ARG A 731 -11.91 15.60 -5.26
C ARG A 731 -11.95 14.15 -4.75
N LEU A 732 -10.82 13.60 -4.31
CA LEU A 732 -10.74 12.26 -3.73
C LEU A 732 -11.56 12.16 -2.43
N LYS A 733 -11.52 13.19 -1.58
CA LYS A 733 -12.32 13.30 -0.35
C LYS A 733 -13.82 13.30 -0.66
N ALA A 734 -14.24 14.07 -1.66
CA ALA A 734 -15.64 14.14 -2.09
C ALA A 734 -16.19 12.80 -2.63
N GLU A 735 -15.30 11.91 -3.10
CA GLU A 735 -15.64 10.55 -3.55
C GLU A 735 -15.53 9.49 -2.43
N GLY A 736 -15.36 9.93 -1.17
CA GLY A 736 -15.30 9.04 0.01
C GLY A 736 -13.91 8.45 0.30
N GLY A 737 -12.85 8.98 -0.34
CA GLY A 737 -11.49 8.45 -0.26
C GLY A 737 -10.73 8.70 1.04
N SER A 738 -11.35 9.21 2.10
CA SER A 738 -10.66 9.55 3.36
C SER A 738 -11.46 9.18 4.61
N ASN A 739 -10.76 8.95 5.72
CA ASN A 739 -11.32 8.70 7.05
C ASN A 739 -10.52 9.40 8.18
N GLY A 740 -10.65 8.89 9.41
CA GLY A 740 -9.95 9.37 10.61
C GLY A 740 -8.43 9.16 10.64
N TYR A 741 -7.87 8.30 9.78
CA TYR A 741 -6.42 8.05 9.62
C TYR A 741 -5.80 8.76 8.40
N GLY A 742 -6.60 9.47 7.60
CA GLY A 742 -6.12 10.14 6.38
C GLY A 742 -6.85 9.64 5.14
N TYR A 743 -6.14 9.46 4.04
CA TYR A 743 -6.71 8.88 2.82
C TYR A 743 -6.56 7.36 2.82
N TYR A 744 -7.61 6.67 2.35
CA TYR A 744 -7.60 5.24 2.10
C TYR A 744 -6.61 4.87 1.00
N GLU A 745 -6.29 3.58 0.92
CA GLU A 745 -5.33 3.00 -0.01
C GLU A 745 -5.59 3.36 -1.47
N ALA A 746 -6.83 3.19 -1.94
CA ALA A 746 -7.18 3.46 -3.33
C ALA A 746 -8.69 3.63 -3.58
N LEU A 747 -9.00 4.17 -4.76
CA LEU A 747 -10.33 4.25 -5.36
C LEU A 747 -10.31 3.51 -6.71
N ASP A 748 -11.09 2.45 -6.84
CA ASP A 748 -11.16 1.60 -8.04
C ASP A 748 -12.34 2.03 -8.94
N TYR A 749 -12.02 2.54 -10.13
CA TYR A 749 -12.97 2.95 -11.17
C TYR A 749 -13.10 1.90 -12.29
N THR A 750 -12.54 0.71 -12.10
CA THR A 750 -12.50 -0.31 -13.15
C THR A 750 -13.91 -0.85 -13.42
N PRO A 751 -14.37 -0.88 -14.69
CA PRO A 751 -15.67 -1.44 -15.03
C PRO A 751 -15.82 -2.88 -14.54
N GLY A 752 -16.93 -3.19 -13.86
CA GLY A 752 -17.23 -4.54 -13.35
C GLY A 752 -16.58 -4.91 -12.02
N ARG A 753 -15.82 -4.00 -11.38
CA ARG A 753 -15.32 -4.19 -10.00
C ARG A 753 -16.03 -3.38 -8.93
N HIS A 754 -16.75 -2.32 -9.29
CA HIS A 754 -17.56 -1.56 -8.33
C HIS A 754 -18.96 -2.20 -8.12
N PRO A 755 -19.57 -2.04 -6.93
CA PRO A 755 -20.94 -2.47 -6.65
C PRO A 755 -21.98 -1.90 -7.63
N LYS A 756 -23.09 -2.62 -7.85
CA LYS A 756 -24.21 -2.14 -8.68
C LYS A 756 -24.68 -0.76 -8.17
N ASN A 757 -24.85 0.19 -9.08
CA ASN A 757 -25.23 1.60 -8.84
C ASN A 757 -24.14 2.53 -8.26
N GLN A 758 -22.89 2.08 -8.14
CA GLN A 758 -21.76 2.94 -7.79
C GLN A 758 -20.83 3.13 -8.99
N ARG A 759 -20.17 4.28 -9.09
CA ARG A 759 -19.19 4.58 -10.15
C ARG A 759 -17.74 4.26 -9.73
N VAL A 760 -17.53 4.12 -8.43
CA VAL A 760 -16.23 3.92 -7.79
C VAL A 760 -16.40 3.02 -6.58
N ALA A 761 -15.43 2.16 -6.34
CA ALA A 761 -15.32 1.36 -5.13
C ALA A 761 -14.10 1.83 -4.32
N VAL A 762 -14.30 2.09 -3.02
CA VAL A 762 -13.23 2.55 -2.13
C VAL A 762 -12.56 1.35 -1.49
N VAL A 763 -11.23 1.26 -1.61
CA VAL A 763 -10.41 0.23 -0.97
C VAL A 763 -10.12 0.67 0.45
N ARG A 764 -10.94 0.23 1.41
CA ARG A 764 -10.92 0.67 2.81
C ARG A 764 -9.81 -0.01 3.61
N SER A 765 -8.56 0.23 3.20
CA SER A 765 -7.35 -0.20 3.89
C SER A 765 -6.30 0.91 3.91
N PHE A 766 -5.24 0.69 4.69
CA PHE A 766 -4.09 1.57 4.85
C PHE A 766 -2.83 0.74 4.82
N MET A 767 -1.82 1.15 4.05
CA MET A 767 -0.48 0.56 4.10
C MET A 767 0.49 1.50 4.80
N ALA A 768 1.33 0.98 5.69
CA ALA A 768 2.21 1.82 6.50
C ALA A 768 3.20 2.63 5.65
N HIS A 769 3.79 2.03 4.60
CA HIS A 769 4.67 2.76 3.70
C HIS A 769 3.93 3.84 2.91
N HIS A 770 2.69 3.62 2.47
CA HIS A 770 1.89 4.67 1.80
C HIS A 770 1.54 5.82 2.73
N GLN A 771 1.28 5.54 4.01
CA GLN A 771 1.03 6.57 5.02
C GLN A 771 2.31 7.37 5.35
N GLY A 772 3.43 6.70 5.57
CA GLY A 772 4.65 7.35 6.09
C GLY A 772 5.53 8.04 5.06
N ILE A 773 5.14 8.00 3.79
CA ILE A 773 5.80 8.68 2.67
C ILE A 773 5.63 10.21 2.73
N ILE A 774 4.67 10.72 3.49
CA ILE A 774 4.26 12.11 3.48
C ILE A 774 5.21 12.95 4.32
N ASN A 775 6.24 13.48 3.67
CA ASN A 775 7.31 14.24 4.30
C ASN A 775 7.53 15.58 3.59
N GLY A 776 7.81 16.62 4.37
CA GLY A 776 8.14 17.94 3.85
C GLY A 776 9.59 18.05 3.36
N ASP A 777 9.95 19.22 2.82
CA ASP A 777 11.31 19.54 2.35
C ASP A 777 12.39 19.38 3.45
N VAL A 778 11.97 19.39 4.72
CA VAL A 778 12.82 19.20 5.90
C VAL A 778 13.58 17.86 5.85
N MET A 779 12.91 16.75 5.50
CA MET A 779 13.55 15.43 5.44
C MET A 779 14.57 15.35 4.30
N ARG A 780 14.22 15.92 3.14
CA ARG A 780 15.13 16.07 2.01
C ARG A 780 16.36 16.87 2.40
N ARG A 781 16.20 18.01 3.08
CA ARG A 781 17.33 18.82 3.57
C ARG A 781 18.23 18.02 4.52
N ARG A 782 17.65 17.28 5.48
CA ARG A 782 18.39 16.45 6.44
C ARG A 782 19.17 15.33 5.74
N PHE A 783 18.56 14.57 4.84
CA PHE A 783 19.25 13.53 4.07
C PHE A 783 20.45 14.08 3.29
N ASN A 784 20.27 15.22 2.62
CA ASN A 784 21.32 15.84 1.80
C ASN A 784 22.38 16.59 2.63
N ALA A 785 22.17 16.78 3.94
CA ALA A 785 23.17 17.35 4.85
C ALA A 785 24.23 16.31 5.27
N GLU A 786 23.95 15.01 5.13
CA GLU A 786 24.92 13.95 5.38
C GLU A 786 26.10 14.07 4.41
N PRO A 787 27.36 14.17 4.91
CA PRO A 787 28.53 14.39 4.05
C PRO A 787 28.70 13.36 2.93
N LEU A 788 28.38 12.08 3.18
CA LEU A 788 28.42 11.02 2.16
C LEU A 788 27.45 11.29 1.01
N MET A 789 26.21 11.67 1.35
CA MET A 789 25.16 11.98 0.36
C MET A 789 25.49 13.26 -0.40
N ALA A 790 26.00 14.28 0.30
CA ALA A 790 26.44 15.54 -0.30
C ALA A 790 27.53 15.33 -1.36
N ALA A 791 28.51 14.46 -1.09
CA ALA A 791 29.59 14.15 -2.02
C ALA A 791 29.12 13.44 -3.31
N ALA A 792 28.00 12.71 -3.27
CA ALA A 792 27.44 12.00 -4.42
C ALA A 792 26.46 12.83 -5.28
N GLN A 793 26.09 14.05 -4.84
CA GLN A 793 25.05 14.87 -5.49
C GLN A 793 25.29 15.19 -6.97
N LEU A 794 26.54 15.15 -7.45
CA LEU A 794 26.86 15.37 -8.87
C LEU A 794 26.20 14.35 -9.81
N LEU A 795 25.87 13.15 -9.33
CA LEU A 795 25.15 12.13 -10.09
C LEU A 795 23.72 12.58 -10.48
N LEU A 796 23.14 13.50 -9.70
CA LEU A 796 21.78 14.00 -9.88
C LEU A 796 21.70 15.15 -10.89
N GLN A 797 22.84 15.63 -11.39
CA GLN A 797 22.93 16.80 -12.28
C GLN A 797 23.08 16.41 -13.76
N GLU A 798 22.44 15.31 -14.17
CA GLU A 798 22.49 14.83 -15.55
C GLU A 798 21.71 15.76 -16.49
N LYS A 799 22.37 16.20 -17.57
CA LYS A 799 21.77 17.11 -18.56
C LYS A 799 20.79 16.38 -19.47
N LEU A 800 19.83 17.14 -19.99
CA LEU A 800 18.91 16.65 -21.01
C LEU A 800 19.64 16.22 -22.28
N PRO A 801 19.39 15.00 -22.79
CA PRO A 801 19.95 14.56 -24.06
C PRO A 801 19.33 15.39 -25.19
N ARG A 802 20.18 15.98 -26.03
CA ARG A 802 19.73 16.82 -27.15
C ARG A 802 19.18 15.99 -28.31
N HIS A 803 19.75 14.81 -28.55
CA HIS A 803 19.38 13.92 -29.63
C HIS A 803 19.36 12.49 -29.07
N ALA A 804 18.17 12.00 -28.70
CA ALA A 804 18.02 10.63 -28.24
C ALA A 804 16.78 10.01 -28.89
N PRO A 805 16.87 8.77 -29.36
CA PRO A 805 15.73 8.08 -29.94
C PRO A 805 14.66 7.92 -28.87
N VAL A 806 13.47 8.41 -29.17
CA VAL A 806 12.29 8.26 -28.32
C VAL A 806 11.59 6.97 -28.68
N ILE A 807 11.23 6.19 -27.67
CA ILE A 807 10.42 4.98 -27.78
C ILE A 807 8.98 5.44 -27.68
N GLU A 808 8.16 5.14 -28.68
CA GLU A 808 6.71 5.25 -28.53
C GLU A 808 6.21 3.99 -27.81
N PRO A 809 5.75 4.10 -26.54
CA PRO A 809 5.13 2.99 -25.85
C PRO A 809 3.87 2.59 -26.64
N HIS A 810 3.74 1.28 -26.85
CA HIS A 810 2.85 0.65 -27.82
C HIS A 810 1.54 1.44 -28.09
N PRO A 811 1.30 1.90 -29.34
CA PRO A 811 -0.02 2.39 -29.72
C PRO A 811 -1.05 1.27 -29.52
N GLU A 812 -2.30 1.66 -29.33
CA GLU A 812 -3.46 0.82 -29.02
C GLU A 812 -3.80 -0.26 -30.09
N GLU A 813 -2.84 -1.00 -30.63
CA GLU A 813 -3.06 -2.02 -31.68
C GLU A 813 -3.88 -3.21 -31.20
N GLY A 814 -3.98 -3.43 -29.89
CA GLY A 814 -4.92 -4.40 -29.36
C GLY A 814 -6.33 -3.85 -29.17
N ALA A 815 -6.67 -2.57 -29.38
CA ALA A 815 -8.03 -2.09 -29.11
C ALA A 815 -9.07 -2.66 -30.09
N VAL A 816 -8.68 -2.98 -31.33
CA VAL A 816 -9.58 -3.59 -32.33
C VAL A 816 -9.64 -5.11 -32.17
N GLU A 817 -8.50 -5.76 -31.97
CA GLU A 817 -8.45 -7.20 -31.68
C GLU A 817 -9.07 -7.51 -30.31
N ARG A 818 -8.93 -6.58 -29.33
CA ARG A 818 -9.60 -6.65 -28.03
C ARG A 818 -11.02 -6.13 -28.06
N ALA A 819 -11.44 -5.22 -28.93
CA ALA A 819 -12.87 -4.94 -29.11
C ALA A 819 -13.56 -6.14 -29.76
N GLN A 820 -12.86 -6.90 -30.61
CA GLN A 820 -13.36 -8.17 -31.14
C GLN A 820 -13.29 -9.31 -30.12
N LEU A 821 -12.27 -9.39 -29.26
CA LEU A 821 -12.20 -10.32 -28.12
C LEU A 821 -13.09 -9.91 -26.95
N ARG A 822 -13.45 -8.63 -26.82
CA ARG A 822 -14.35 -8.08 -25.80
C ARG A 822 -15.78 -8.05 -26.31
N GLU A 823 -16.04 -7.86 -27.60
CA GLU A 823 -17.33 -8.25 -28.20
C GLU A 823 -17.47 -9.77 -28.14
N ALA A 824 -16.43 -10.57 -28.38
CA ALA A 824 -16.49 -12.02 -28.17
C ALA A 824 -16.67 -12.40 -26.69
N ARG A 825 -15.99 -11.72 -25.74
CA ARG A 825 -16.17 -11.94 -24.29
C ARG A 825 -17.47 -11.36 -23.74
N ASP A 826 -17.99 -10.28 -24.29
CA ASP A 826 -19.28 -9.68 -23.91
C ASP A 826 -20.42 -10.48 -24.57
N LEU A 827 -20.21 -11.10 -25.73
CA LEU A 827 -21.06 -12.18 -26.25
C LEU A 827 -20.98 -13.45 -25.36
N GLU A 828 -19.87 -13.68 -24.66
CA GLU A 828 -19.70 -14.75 -23.63
C GLU A 828 -20.10 -14.34 -22.20
N THR A 829 -20.45 -13.07 -21.92
CA THR A 829 -21.02 -12.69 -20.62
C THR A 829 -22.42 -13.25 -20.38
N GLY A 830 -23.02 -13.86 -21.40
CA GLY A 830 -23.93 -14.98 -21.16
C GLY A 830 -23.12 -16.18 -20.72
N ALA A 831 -22.89 -16.33 -19.40
CA ALA A 831 -22.23 -17.47 -18.78
C ALA A 831 -22.46 -18.73 -19.62
N ALA A 832 -21.43 -19.14 -20.39
CA ALA A 832 -21.57 -20.19 -21.37
C ALA A 832 -21.96 -21.47 -20.63
N ALA A 833 -23.26 -21.77 -20.58
CA ALA A 833 -23.75 -22.95 -19.92
C ALA A 833 -23.20 -24.17 -20.67
N ARG A 834 -23.06 -25.30 -19.96
CA ARG A 834 -22.83 -26.60 -20.60
C ARG A 834 -24.20 -27.27 -20.79
N PRO A 835 -24.84 -27.14 -21.96
CA PRO A 835 -26.18 -27.68 -22.18
C PRO A 835 -26.16 -29.18 -22.46
N PHE A 836 -27.22 -29.86 -22.04
CA PHE A 836 -27.55 -31.23 -22.43
C PHE A 836 -29.02 -31.29 -22.81
N THR A 837 -29.32 -31.76 -24.02
CA THR A 837 -30.70 -31.86 -24.52
C THR A 837 -31.31 -33.25 -24.29
N THR A 838 -30.66 -34.09 -23.47
CA THR A 838 -31.12 -35.45 -23.21
C THR A 838 -30.69 -35.91 -21.81
N PRO A 839 -31.55 -36.66 -21.10
CA PRO A 839 -31.13 -37.35 -19.88
C PRO A 839 -30.29 -38.59 -20.20
N HIS A 840 -30.35 -39.10 -21.44
CA HIS A 840 -29.74 -40.36 -21.84
C HIS A 840 -28.29 -40.18 -22.28
N THR A 841 -27.36 -40.40 -21.35
CA THR A 841 -25.92 -40.40 -21.65
C THR A 841 -25.29 -41.75 -21.27
N ARG A 842 -24.24 -42.16 -21.99
CA ARG A 842 -23.55 -43.44 -21.70
C ARG A 842 -22.95 -43.50 -20.30
N THR A 843 -22.51 -42.34 -19.80
CA THR A 843 -22.00 -42.11 -18.45
C THR A 843 -22.65 -40.82 -17.98
N PRO A 844 -23.29 -40.79 -16.79
CA PRO A 844 -23.94 -39.59 -16.29
C PRO A 844 -23.00 -38.37 -16.33
N ARG A 845 -23.52 -37.25 -16.79
CA ARG A 845 -22.78 -35.98 -16.82
C ARG A 845 -23.03 -35.27 -15.50
N THR A 846 -21.99 -35.16 -14.68
CA THR A 846 -22.09 -34.57 -13.34
C THR A 846 -21.84 -33.07 -13.37
N HIS A 847 -22.33 -32.39 -12.35
CA HIS A 847 -22.00 -31.01 -12.05
C HIS A 847 -21.94 -30.81 -10.55
N LEU A 848 -20.84 -30.23 -10.07
CA LEU A 848 -20.60 -29.92 -8.66
C LEU A 848 -20.96 -28.47 -8.37
N LEU A 849 -21.76 -28.26 -7.32
CA LEU A 849 -22.06 -26.96 -6.73
C LEU A 849 -21.64 -27.01 -5.27
N SER A 850 -20.96 -25.97 -4.78
CA SER A 850 -20.48 -25.97 -3.40
C SER A 850 -20.26 -24.56 -2.88
N ASN A 851 -20.46 -24.35 -1.58
CA ASN A 851 -19.99 -23.17 -0.87
C ASN A 851 -18.65 -23.42 -0.17
N GLY A 852 -17.97 -24.53 -0.46
CA GLY A 852 -16.71 -24.95 0.15
C GLY A 852 -16.89 -25.92 1.32
N ASN A 853 -18.07 -25.95 1.94
CA ASN A 853 -18.41 -26.88 3.01
C ASN A 853 -19.60 -27.76 2.63
N TYR A 854 -20.75 -27.15 2.30
CA TYR A 854 -21.90 -27.82 1.72
C TYR A 854 -21.74 -28.00 0.22
N THR A 855 -21.98 -29.21 -0.26
CA THR A 855 -21.73 -29.62 -1.65
C THR A 855 -22.88 -30.45 -2.19
N VAL A 856 -23.27 -30.15 -3.43
CA VAL A 856 -24.27 -30.88 -4.19
C VAL A 856 -23.64 -31.36 -5.50
N MET A 857 -23.75 -32.65 -5.79
CA MET A 857 -23.42 -33.22 -7.09
C MET A 857 -24.72 -33.60 -7.79
N LEU A 858 -24.89 -33.16 -9.04
CA LEU A 858 -26.09 -33.43 -9.86
C LEU A 858 -25.71 -34.13 -11.16
N THR A 859 -26.53 -35.07 -11.61
CA THR A 859 -26.43 -35.67 -12.96
C THR A 859 -27.38 -35.00 -13.94
N ASN A 860 -27.11 -35.18 -15.24
CA ASN A 860 -27.95 -34.63 -16.31
C ASN A 860 -29.34 -35.29 -16.39
N ALA A 861 -29.61 -36.34 -15.61
CA ALA A 861 -30.94 -36.93 -15.45
C ALA A 861 -31.62 -36.50 -14.13
N GLY A 862 -30.91 -35.81 -13.24
CA GLY A 862 -31.43 -35.32 -11.95
C GLY A 862 -31.15 -36.23 -10.74
N GLY A 863 -30.32 -37.26 -10.90
CA GLY A 863 -29.71 -37.98 -9.77
C GLY A 863 -28.61 -37.14 -9.10
N GLY A 864 -28.09 -37.58 -7.96
CA GLY A 864 -27.07 -36.82 -7.25
C GLY A 864 -26.97 -37.07 -5.75
N TYR A 865 -26.23 -36.21 -5.05
CA TYR A 865 -26.14 -36.20 -3.60
C TYR A 865 -25.93 -34.80 -3.03
N SER A 866 -26.21 -34.66 -1.74
CA SER A 866 -25.88 -33.51 -0.90
C SER A 866 -25.02 -33.96 0.29
N ALA A 867 -23.96 -33.22 0.59
CA ALA A 867 -23.03 -33.49 1.69
C ALA A 867 -22.54 -32.19 2.33
N CYS A 868 -22.16 -32.22 3.60
CA CYS A 868 -21.50 -31.12 4.30
C CYS A 868 -20.20 -31.63 4.92
N ALA A 869 -19.06 -31.06 4.53
CA ALA A 869 -17.74 -31.61 4.82
C ALA A 869 -17.70 -33.12 4.51
N ASP A 870 -17.33 -33.96 5.48
CA ASP A 870 -17.28 -35.42 5.35
C ASP A 870 -18.61 -36.13 5.66
N THR A 871 -19.68 -35.39 5.94
CA THR A 871 -20.98 -35.94 6.33
C THR A 871 -21.94 -35.95 5.15
N ALA A 872 -22.39 -37.14 4.73
CA ALA A 872 -23.43 -37.27 3.72
C ALA A 872 -24.78 -36.83 4.32
N VAL A 873 -25.44 -35.86 3.67
CA VAL A 873 -26.80 -35.43 4.03
C VAL A 873 -27.79 -36.39 3.40
N THR A 874 -27.61 -36.71 2.12
CA THR A 874 -28.42 -37.67 1.37
C THR A 874 -27.61 -38.87 0.91
N ARG A 875 -28.25 -40.05 0.85
CA ARG A 875 -27.62 -41.29 0.40
C ARG A 875 -27.31 -41.26 -1.09
N TRP A 876 -26.11 -41.69 -1.46
CA TRP A 876 -25.70 -41.85 -2.85
C TRP A 876 -24.64 -42.94 -3.01
N ARG A 877 -24.66 -43.56 -4.19
CA ARG A 877 -23.70 -44.57 -4.66
C ARG A 877 -23.53 -44.42 -6.16
N GLU A 878 -22.33 -44.69 -6.65
CA GLU A 878 -22.10 -44.71 -8.09
C GLU A 878 -22.87 -45.86 -8.74
N ASP A 879 -23.81 -45.53 -9.63
CA ASP A 879 -24.49 -46.49 -10.50
C ASP A 879 -24.71 -45.87 -11.89
N VAL A 880 -23.84 -46.25 -12.83
CA VAL A 880 -23.89 -45.79 -14.23
C VAL A 880 -25.15 -46.27 -14.96
N THR A 881 -25.79 -47.35 -14.48
CA THR A 881 -26.92 -48.00 -15.16
C THR A 881 -28.25 -47.40 -14.73
N ARG A 882 -28.43 -47.16 -13.42
CA ARG A 882 -29.72 -46.74 -12.86
C ARG A 882 -29.82 -45.25 -12.59
N ASP A 883 -28.75 -44.63 -12.07
CA ASP A 883 -28.73 -43.22 -11.63
C ASP A 883 -29.97 -42.83 -10.79
N ASP A 884 -30.40 -43.72 -9.88
CA ASP A 884 -31.67 -43.61 -9.13
C ASP A 884 -31.48 -43.12 -7.68
N TRP A 885 -30.33 -42.54 -7.37
CA TRP A 885 -30.02 -41.92 -6.08
C TRP A 885 -30.09 -40.40 -6.18
N GLY A 886 -30.71 -39.73 -5.21
CA GLY A 886 -30.69 -38.27 -5.09
C GLY A 886 -31.92 -37.68 -4.41
N THR A 887 -32.07 -36.37 -4.58
CA THR A 887 -33.20 -35.59 -4.09
C THR A 887 -34.17 -35.35 -5.24
N PHE A 888 -35.30 -36.02 -5.19
CA PHE A 888 -36.29 -36.06 -6.26
C PHE A 888 -37.55 -35.27 -5.91
N ILE A 889 -38.20 -34.73 -6.95
CA ILE A 889 -39.49 -34.05 -6.84
C ILE A 889 -40.42 -34.66 -7.87
N TYR A 890 -41.47 -35.33 -7.40
CA TYR A 890 -42.54 -35.88 -8.22
C TYR A 890 -43.60 -34.79 -8.44
N ILE A 891 -44.10 -34.72 -9.66
CA ILE A 891 -45.19 -33.82 -10.05
C ILE A 891 -46.32 -34.69 -10.61
N GLN A 892 -47.50 -34.59 -10.02
CA GLN A 892 -48.69 -35.32 -10.43
C GLN A 892 -49.80 -34.33 -10.84
N ASP A 893 -50.29 -34.46 -12.07
CA ASP A 893 -51.50 -33.79 -12.53
C ASP A 893 -52.71 -34.61 -12.08
N LEU A 894 -53.45 -34.10 -11.10
CA LEU A 894 -54.60 -34.80 -10.52
C LEU A 894 -55.80 -34.84 -11.47
N ASP A 895 -55.90 -33.89 -12.40
CA ASP A 895 -56.99 -33.81 -13.35
C ASP A 895 -56.80 -34.82 -14.49
N GLN A 896 -55.56 -34.97 -14.98
CA GLN A 896 -55.22 -35.89 -16.08
C GLN A 896 -54.67 -37.24 -15.62
N LYS A 897 -54.37 -37.38 -14.33
CA LYS A 897 -53.71 -38.56 -13.73
C LYS A 897 -52.35 -38.87 -14.39
N LEU A 898 -51.65 -37.84 -14.82
CA LEU A 898 -50.28 -37.95 -15.35
C LEU A 898 -49.29 -37.67 -14.23
N CYS A 899 -48.14 -38.33 -14.25
CA CYS A 899 -47.08 -38.10 -13.28
C CYS A 899 -45.71 -38.11 -13.95
N TRP A 900 -44.85 -37.17 -13.57
CA TRP A 900 -43.48 -37.06 -14.04
C TRP A 900 -42.59 -36.49 -12.92
N SER A 901 -41.29 -36.46 -13.15
CA SER A 901 -40.32 -35.91 -12.19
C SER A 901 -39.88 -34.52 -12.62
N ALA A 902 -39.55 -33.63 -11.68
CA ALA A 902 -39.11 -32.26 -12.01
C ALA A 902 -37.82 -32.22 -12.88
N ALA A 903 -36.97 -33.26 -12.77
CA ALA A 903 -35.84 -33.54 -13.67
C ALA A 903 -36.19 -34.72 -14.61
N HIS A 904 -35.44 -35.81 -14.73
CA HIS A 904 -35.88 -37.03 -15.46
C HIS A 904 -36.07 -38.22 -14.51
N GLN A 905 -35.12 -38.40 -13.59
CA GLN A 905 -35.21 -39.36 -12.49
C GLN A 905 -36.18 -38.87 -11.41
N PRO A 906 -36.88 -39.78 -10.70
CA PRO A 906 -36.74 -41.23 -10.77
C PRO A 906 -37.80 -41.93 -11.64
N LEU A 907 -38.85 -41.22 -12.09
CA LEU A 907 -39.95 -41.83 -12.86
C LEU A 907 -39.56 -42.18 -14.30
N ARG A 908 -38.55 -41.52 -14.86
CA ARG A 908 -38.03 -41.76 -16.23
C ARG A 908 -39.10 -41.59 -17.30
N VAL A 909 -40.05 -40.69 -17.06
CA VAL A 909 -41.08 -40.30 -18.03
C VAL A 909 -40.47 -39.34 -19.04
N GLU A 910 -40.53 -39.72 -20.32
CA GLU A 910 -40.06 -38.93 -21.45
C GLU A 910 -40.86 -37.62 -21.56
N ALA A 911 -40.14 -36.50 -21.56
CA ALA A 911 -40.71 -35.17 -21.74
C ALA A 911 -40.86 -34.85 -23.24
N ASN A 912 -41.78 -33.95 -23.59
CA ASN A 912 -41.86 -33.41 -24.96
C ASN A 912 -40.62 -32.58 -25.33
N ASN A 913 -40.04 -31.90 -24.35
CA ASN A 913 -38.76 -31.21 -24.47
C ASN A 913 -38.00 -31.38 -23.15
N TYR A 914 -36.70 -31.61 -23.22
CA TYR A 914 -35.82 -31.74 -22.05
C TYR A 914 -34.49 -31.05 -22.32
N GLU A 915 -34.10 -30.15 -21.43
CA GLU A 915 -32.84 -29.43 -21.48
C GLU A 915 -32.28 -29.27 -20.06
N VAL A 916 -30.97 -29.47 -19.92
CA VAL A 916 -30.24 -29.18 -18.69
C VAL A 916 -29.14 -28.18 -19.02
N LYS A 917 -29.02 -27.12 -18.23
CA LYS A 917 -27.93 -26.14 -18.33
C LYS A 917 -27.15 -26.16 -17.03
N TYR A 918 -25.86 -26.46 -17.14
CA TYR A 918 -24.94 -26.26 -16.03
C TYR A 918 -24.20 -24.95 -16.22
N LEU A 919 -24.47 -24.03 -15.31
CA LEU A 919 -23.72 -22.80 -15.11
C LEU A 919 -22.79 -23.00 -13.93
N GLN A 920 -21.74 -22.20 -13.79
CA GLN A 920 -20.76 -22.40 -12.71
C GLN A 920 -21.34 -22.12 -11.31
N ASP A 921 -22.45 -21.41 -11.23
CA ASP A 921 -23.15 -21.05 -10.01
C ASP A 921 -24.39 -21.92 -9.74
N ARG A 922 -25.00 -22.52 -10.77
CA ARG A 922 -26.27 -23.26 -10.61
C ARG A 922 -26.53 -24.28 -11.72
N ALA A 923 -27.45 -25.20 -11.44
CA ALA A 923 -28.00 -26.12 -12.44
C ALA A 923 -29.46 -25.78 -12.75
N GLU A 924 -29.80 -25.74 -14.03
CA GLU A 924 -31.17 -25.49 -14.51
C GLU A 924 -31.67 -26.70 -15.32
N PHE A 925 -32.79 -27.28 -14.92
CA PHE A 925 -33.51 -28.31 -15.67
C PHE A 925 -34.78 -27.70 -16.24
N HIS A 926 -34.94 -27.74 -17.55
CA HIS A 926 -36.15 -27.33 -18.25
C HIS A 926 -36.80 -28.55 -18.88
N ARG A 927 -38.07 -28.78 -18.55
CA ARG A 927 -38.86 -29.83 -19.20
C ARG A 927 -40.26 -29.36 -19.53
N ARG A 928 -40.84 -29.96 -20.57
CA ARG A 928 -42.23 -29.72 -20.97
C ARG A 928 -42.98 -31.04 -21.08
N ASP A 929 -44.12 -31.11 -20.40
CA ASP A 929 -45.00 -32.26 -20.32
C ASP A 929 -46.41 -31.83 -20.75
N GLY A 930 -46.72 -32.03 -22.03
CA GLY A 930 -47.91 -31.51 -22.68
C GLY A 930 -47.96 -29.98 -22.71
N ALA A 931 -48.90 -29.42 -21.95
CA ALA A 931 -49.10 -27.98 -21.81
C ALA A 931 -48.42 -27.38 -20.57
N LEU A 932 -47.79 -28.20 -19.74
CA LEU A 932 -47.12 -27.78 -18.52
C LEU A 932 -45.62 -27.69 -18.76
N GLU A 933 -45.03 -26.56 -18.37
CA GLU A 933 -43.59 -26.34 -18.38
C GLU A 933 -43.09 -26.35 -16.94
N THR A 934 -42.04 -27.11 -16.68
CA THR A 934 -41.37 -27.19 -15.38
C THR A 934 -39.94 -26.71 -15.54
N THR A 935 -39.54 -25.71 -14.76
CA THR A 935 -38.15 -25.28 -14.64
C THR A 935 -37.68 -25.50 -13.21
N THR A 936 -36.62 -26.28 -13.03
CA THR A 936 -35.98 -26.51 -11.73
C THR A 936 -34.61 -25.84 -11.71
N VAL A 937 -34.39 -24.90 -10.79
CA VAL A 937 -33.10 -24.23 -10.59
C VAL A 937 -32.54 -24.66 -9.24
N ILE A 938 -31.30 -25.14 -9.22
CA ILE A 938 -30.63 -25.67 -8.04
C ILE A 938 -29.35 -24.88 -7.80
N ALA A 939 -29.18 -24.37 -6.58
CA ALA A 939 -27.99 -23.64 -6.15
C ALA A 939 -27.65 -23.93 -4.68
N VAL A 940 -26.41 -23.64 -4.28
CA VAL A 940 -25.94 -23.73 -2.89
C VAL A 940 -25.70 -22.32 -2.37
N SER A 941 -26.21 -22.01 -1.17
CA SER A 941 -26.05 -20.69 -0.55
C SER A 941 -24.55 -20.40 -0.27
N PRO A 942 -24.01 -19.24 -0.71
CA PRO A 942 -22.64 -18.85 -0.37
C PRO A 942 -22.42 -18.58 1.11
N GLU A 943 -23.48 -18.23 1.85
CA GLU A 943 -23.42 -17.80 3.25
C GLU A 943 -23.72 -18.96 4.21
N ASP A 944 -24.60 -19.90 3.82
CA ASP A 944 -25.07 -20.97 4.70
C ASP A 944 -24.89 -22.36 4.09
N ASN A 945 -24.82 -23.39 4.95
CA ASN A 945 -24.76 -24.80 4.55
C ASN A 945 -26.11 -25.34 4.06
N VAL A 946 -26.61 -24.75 2.97
CA VAL A 946 -27.97 -24.91 2.47
C VAL A 946 -27.99 -25.04 0.95
N GLU A 947 -28.70 -26.04 0.44
CA GLU A 947 -29.11 -26.12 -0.96
C GLU A 947 -30.55 -25.65 -1.15
N VAL A 948 -30.77 -24.97 -2.27
CA VAL A 948 -32.06 -24.39 -2.65
C VAL A 948 -32.48 -24.96 -4.00
N ARG A 949 -33.66 -25.60 -4.05
CA ARG A 949 -34.25 -26.18 -5.26
C ARG A 949 -35.56 -25.47 -5.59
N ARG A 950 -35.50 -24.50 -6.51
CA ARG A 950 -36.64 -23.69 -6.95
C ARG A 950 -37.31 -24.31 -8.16
N ILE A 951 -38.60 -24.60 -8.07
CA ILE A 951 -39.42 -25.21 -9.12
C ILE A 951 -40.46 -24.20 -9.57
N ALA A 952 -40.30 -23.72 -10.78
CA ALA A 952 -41.26 -22.88 -11.46
C ALA A 952 -42.13 -23.74 -12.39
N LEU A 953 -43.44 -23.69 -12.17
CA LEU A 953 -44.45 -24.38 -12.96
C LEU A 953 -45.22 -23.35 -13.76
N HIS A 954 -45.39 -23.59 -15.06
CA HIS A 954 -46.13 -22.71 -15.96
C HIS A 954 -47.18 -23.51 -16.73
N ASN A 955 -48.43 -23.07 -16.64
CA ASN A 955 -49.53 -23.67 -17.39
C ASN A 955 -49.74 -22.92 -18.72
N ALA A 956 -49.14 -23.42 -19.79
CA ALA A 956 -49.33 -22.89 -21.14
C ALA A 956 -50.63 -23.39 -21.81
N GLY A 957 -51.47 -24.13 -21.09
CA GLY A 957 -52.74 -24.66 -21.57
C GLY A 957 -53.92 -23.72 -21.36
N SER A 958 -55.08 -24.10 -21.90
CA SER A 958 -56.33 -23.31 -21.83
C SER A 958 -57.25 -23.66 -20.66
N ALA A 959 -56.87 -24.62 -19.81
CA ALA A 959 -57.68 -25.08 -18.67
C ALA A 959 -56.84 -25.12 -17.40
N ALA A 960 -57.46 -24.82 -16.26
CA ALA A 960 -56.81 -24.90 -14.96
C ALA A 960 -56.30 -26.32 -14.68
N ARG A 961 -55.24 -26.43 -13.88
CA ARG A 961 -54.62 -27.71 -13.48
C ARG A 961 -54.37 -27.75 -11.99
N VAL A 962 -54.72 -28.86 -11.36
CA VAL A 962 -54.35 -29.14 -9.97
C VAL A 962 -53.14 -30.06 -9.95
N LEU A 963 -52.00 -29.53 -9.53
CA LEU A 963 -50.73 -30.24 -9.47
C LEU A 963 -50.35 -30.56 -8.02
N GLN A 964 -49.97 -31.81 -7.77
CA GLN A 964 -49.40 -32.24 -6.50
C GLN A 964 -47.89 -32.42 -6.66
N LEU A 965 -47.11 -31.77 -5.79
CA LEU A 965 -45.66 -31.91 -5.74
C LEU A 965 -45.29 -32.69 -4.49
N THR A 966 -44.42 -33.70 -4.63
CA THR A 966 -43.92 -34.52 -3.52
C THR A 966 -42.40 -34.59 -3.60
N SER A 967 -41.67 -34.16 -2.56
CA SER A 967 -40.21 -34.36 -2.48
C SER A 967 -39.86 -35.73 -1.92
N TYR A 968 -38.64 -36.21 -2.22
CA TYR A 968 -38.10 -37.44 -1.68
C TYR A 968 -36.58 -37.39 -1.65
N ALA A 969 -35.99 -37.67 -0.49
CA ALA A 969 -34.56 -37.92 -0.34
C ALA A 969 -34.31 -38.92 0.78
N GLU A 970 -33.33 -39.80 0.62
CA GLU A 970 -32.91 -40.72 1.68
C GLU A 970 -31.86 -40.05 2.58
N VAL A 971 -32.19 -39.77 3.85
CA VAL A 971 -31.31 -39.05 4.79
C VAL A 971 -30.30 -39.99 5.47
N VAL A 972 -29.07 -39.50 5.72
CA VAL A 972 -27.96 -40.31 6.27
C VAL A 972 -27.33 -39.71 7.53
N LEU A 973 -26.77 -38.49 7.43
CA LEU A 973 -26.06 -37.78 8.50
C LEU A 973 -24.86 -38.54 9.08
N ALA A 974 -24.10 -39.21 8.21
CA ALA A 974 -22.88 -39.94 8.55
C ALA A 974 -21.90 -39.92 7.38
N GLN A 975 -20.65 -40.33 7.60
CA GLN A 975 -19.71 -40.55 6.50
C GLN A 975 -20.24 -41.58 5.51
N GLN A 976 -20.07 -41.31 4.22
CA GLN A 976 -20.62 -42.14 3.14
C GLN A 976 -20.10 -43.58 3.19
N ASN A 977 -18.80 -43.78 3.43
CA ASN A 977 -18.19 -45.11 3.55
C ASN A 977 -18.77 -45.92 4.73
N ALA A 978 -19.07 -45.25 5.84
CA ALA A 978 -19.69 -45.88 7.00
C ALA A 978 -21.15 -46.31 6.73
N ASP A 979 -21.91 -45.50 5.99
CA ASP A 979 -23.26 -45.88 5.53
C ASP A 979 -23.19 -47.03 4.52
N ALA A 980 -22.24 -46.99 3.58
CA ALA A 980 -22.07 -48.02 2.55
C ALA A 980 -21.75 -49.40 3.13
N ALA A 981 -20.88 -49.47 4.14
CA ALA A 981 -20.45 -50.70 4.78
C ALA A 981 -21.60 -51.39 5.57
N HIS A 982 -22.40 -50.63 6.32
CA HIS A 982 -23.48 -51.17 7.15
C HIS A 982 -24.79 -50.35 7.05
N PRO A 983 -25.49 -50.37 5.90
CA PRO A 983 -26.62 -49.48 5.66
C PRO A 983 -27.80 -49.72 6.60
N ALA A 984 -28.15 -51.00 6.83
CA ALA A 984 -29.26 -51.36 7.70
C ALA A 984 -29.05 -50.91 9.15
N PHE A 985 -27.79 -50.91 9.61
CA PHE A 985 -27.44 -50.44 10.93
C PHE A 985 -27.38 -48.91 11.00
N SER A 986 -26.83 -48.27 9.95
CA SER A 986 -26.70 -46.81 9.86
C SER A 986 -28.05 -46.07 9.99
N LYS A 987 -29.11 -46.64 9.41
CA LYS A 987 -30.47 -46.07 9.39
C LYS A 987 -31.11 -45.96 10.78
N LEU A 988 -30.81 -46.88 11.69
CA LEU A 988 -31.44 -46.95 13.02
C LEU A 988 -31.13 -45.75 13.92
N PHE A 989 -30.17 -44.92 13.55
CA PHE A 989 -29.72 -43.80 14.37
C PHE A 989 -30.33 -42.46 13.98
N VAL A 990 -31.10 -42.37 12.90
CA VAL A 990 -31.69 -41.09 12.48
C VAL A 990 -33.11 -40.97 13.05
N GLU A 991 -33.40 -39.82 13.65
CA GLU A 991 -34.72 -39.48 14.17
C GLU A 991 -35.20 -38.19 13.49
N SER A 992 -36.52 -38.06 13.34
CA SER A 992 -37.15 -36.93 12.68
C SER A 992 -38.08 -36.16 13.60
N GLU A 993 -38.19 -34.85 13.37
CA GLU A 993 -39.11 -33.93 14.05
C GLU A 993 -39.78 -33.05 12.99
N PHE A 994 -41.09 -32.77 13.12
CA PHE A 994 -41.79 -31.83 12.25
C PHE A 994 -42.05 -30.51 12.97
N ILE A 995 -41.66 -29.39 12.36
CA ILE A 995 -41.85 -28.03 12.87
C ILE A 995 -42.92 -27.32 12.04
N PRO A 996 -44.16 -27.16 12.56
CA PRO A 996 -45.27 -26.59 11.80
C PRO A 996 -45.06 -25.13 11.39
N ALA A 997 -44.39 -24.32 12.23
CA ALA A 997 -44.21 -22.88 12.02
C ALA A 997 -43.48 -22.56 10.71
N CYS A 998 -42.42 -23.31 10.42
CA CYS A 998 -41.57 -23.14 9.23
C CYS A 998 -41.84 -24.19 8.14
N ARG A 999 -42.85 -25.07 8.32
CA ARG A 999 -43.17 -26.18 7.41
C ARG A 999 -41.94 -27.07 7.12
N ALA A 1000 -41.16 -27.37 8.17
CA ALA A 1000 -39.87 -28.02 8.08
C ALA A 1000 -39.85 -29.40 8.76
N LEU A 1001 -39.15 -30.36 8.17
CA LEU A 1001 -38.73 -31.60 8.83
C LEU A 1001 -37.27 -31.44 9.27
N LEU A 1002 -37.00 -31.69 10.55
CA LEU A 1002 -35.66 -31.75 11.12
C LEU A 1002 -35.26 -33.22 11.29
N PHE A 1003 -33.98 -33.51 11.09
CA PHE A 1003 -33.40 -34.83 11.24
C PHE A 1003 -32.14 -34.72 12.08
N THR A 1004 -31.96 -35.63 13.03
CA THR A 1004 -30.72 -35.73 13.79
C THR A 1004 -30.25 -37.17 13.85
N ARG A 1005 -28.93 -37.35 14.02
CA ARG A 1005 -28.35 -38.65 14.29
C ARG A 1005 -28.06 -38.81 15.77
N ARG A 1006 -28.67 -39.82 16.39
CA ARG A 1006 -28.43 -40.16 17.80
C ARG A 1006 -26.94 -40.47 18.04
N PRO A 1007 -26.29 -39.78 18.98
CA PRO A 1007 -24.88 -40.01 19.30
C PRO A 1007 -24.70 -41.37 19.97
N ARG A 1008 -23.55 -42.01 19.73
CA ARG A 1008 -23.19 -43.32 20.30
C ARG A 1008 -22.43 -43.20 21.62
N ALA A 1009 -21.86 -42.03 21.89
CA ALA A 1009 -21.14 -41.68 23.11
C ALA A 1009 -21.50 -40.24 23.51
N ALA A 1010 -21.37 -39.90 24.79
CA ALA A 1010 -21.82 -38.62 25.34
C ALA A 1010 -21.05 -37.41 24.78
N ASP A 1011 -19.86 -37.63 24.23
CA ASP A 1011 -18.95 -36.66 23.63
C ASP A 1011 -19.05 -36.59 22.09
N GLN A 1012 -19.85 -37.46 21.47
CA GLN A 1012 -20.00 -37.47 20.02
C GLN A 1012 -20.96 -36.35 19.57
N PRO A 1013 -20.55 -35.46 18.65
CA PRO A 1013 -21.44 -34.44 18.09
C PRO A 1013 -22.61 -35.09 17.34
N ALA A 1014 -23.80 -34.50 17.49
CA ALA A 1014 -25.04 -34.96 16.86
C ALA A 1014 -25.40 -34.03 15.70
N PRO A 1015 -25.06 -34.37 14.44
CA PRO A 1015 -25.37 -33.51 13.30
C PRO A 1015 -26.88 -33.39 13.08
N TRP A 1016 -27.30 -32.24 12.58
CA TRP A 1016 -28.68 -31.95 12.21
C TRP A 1016 -28.79 -31.64 10.72
N ALA A 1017 -29.91 -32.03 10.12
CA ALA A 1017 -30.34 -31.54 8.82
C ALA A 1017 -31.79 -31.11 8.88
N PHE A 1018 -32.17 -30.23 7.95
CA PHE A 1018 -33.55 -29.82 7.78
C PHE A 1018 -33.97 -29.91 6.32
N HIS A 1019 -35.25 -30.13 6.08
CA HIS A 1019 -35.88 -30.08 4.77
C HIS A 1019 -37.20 -29.33 4.89
N LEU A 1020 -37.36 -28.21 4.19
CA LEU A 1020 -38.54 -27.36 4.27
C LEU A 1020 -39.10 -27.01 2.91
N LEU A 1021 -40.38 -26.62 2.90
CA LEU A 1021 -41.09 -26.13 1.73
C LEU A 1021 -41.46 -24.66 1.92
N ASN A 1022 -40.87 -23.81 1.09
CA ASN A 1022 -41.28 -22.42 0.92
C ASN A 1022 -42.13 -22.28 -0.35
N ALA A 1023 -43.31 -21.70 -0.24
CA ALA A 1023 -44.25 -21.56 -1.35
C ALA A 1023 -44.56 -20.11 -1.72
N GLY A 1024 -43.67 -19.17 -1.36
CA GLY A 1024 -43.85 -17.75 -1.58
C GLY A 1024 -44.90 -17.12 -0.66
N TYR A 1025 -45.49 -16.01 -1.09
CA TYR A 1025 -46.45 -15.23 -0.30
C TYR A 1025 -47.89 -15.79 -0.33
N GLU A 1026 -48.19 -16.73 -1.24
CA GLU A 1026 -49.48 -17.43 -1.29
C GLU A 1026 -49.34 -18.83 -0.70
N PRO A 1027 -49.92 -19.11 0.48
CA PRO A 1027 -49.75 -20.42 1.10
C PRO A 1027 -50.51 -21.49 0.30
N PRO A 1028 -49.84 -22.58 -0.14
CA PRO A 1028 -50.50 -23.67 -0.83
C PRO A 1028 -51.37 -24.46 0.16
N HIS A 1029 -52.18 -25.37 -0.35
CA HIS A 1029 -53.03 -26.27 0.45
C HIS A 1029 -52.23 -27.05 1.51
N ALA A 1030 -52.95 -27.76 2.38
CA ALA A 1030 -52.40 -28.54 3.50
C ALA A 1030 -51.11 -29.29 3.14
N LEU A 1031 -50.10 -29.17 4.00
CA LEU A 1031 -48.83 -29.86 3.87
C LEU A 1031 -48.99 -31.30 4.35
N GLU A 1032 -48.56 -32.24 3.52
CA GLU A 1032 -48.40 -33.65 3.88
C GLU A 1032 -46.91 -33.99 4.00
N TYR A 1033 -46.54 -34.93 4.86
CA TYR A 1033 -45.16 -35.38 5.00
C TYR A 1033 -45.03 -36.86 5.32
N GLU A 1034 -43.90 -37.45 4.90
CA GLU A 1034 -43.54 -38.83 5.17
C GLU A 1034 -42.07 -38.92 5.58
N THR A 1035 -41.79 -39.76 6.57
CA THR A 1035 -40.44 -39.97 7.12
C THR A 1035 -40.02 -41.44 7.09
N ASP A 1036 -40.90 -42.35 6.66
CA ASP A 1036 -40.62 -43.79 6.51
C ASP A 1036 -40.62 -44.22 5.04
N ARG A 1037 -39.46 -44.66 4.56
CA ARG A 1037 -39.23 -45.14 3.19
C ARG A 1037 -40.11 -46.33 2.84
N ALA A 1038 -40.36 -47.24 3.78
CA ALA A 1038 -41.16 -48.44 3.51
C ALA A 1038 -42.62 -48.08 3.22
N ARG A 1039 -43.14 -47.02 3.85
CA ARG A 1039 -44.47 -46.46 3.58
C ARG A 1039 -44.49 -45.67 2.27
N PHE A 1040 -43.47 -44.84 2.04
CA PHE A 1040 -43.39 -44.02 0.83
C PHE A 1040 -43.29 -44.87 -0.44
N LEU A 1041 -42.36 -45.84 -0.47
CA LEU A 1041 -42.18 -46.71 -1.63
C LEU A 1041 -43.26 -47.78 -1.69
N GLY A 1042 -43.61 -48.40 -0.57
CA GLY A 1042 -44.50 -49.56 -0.52
C GLY A 1042 -43.79 -50.88 -0.83
N ARG A 1043 -44.41 -51.99 -0.41
CA ARG A 1043 -43.83 -53.33 -0.56
C ARG A 1043 -43.69 -53.72 -2.04
N GLY A 1044 -42.48 -54.08 -2.46
CA GLY A 1044 -42.18 -54.54 -3.82
C GLY A 1044 -42.09 -53.43 -4.87
N ARG A 1045 -42.16 -52.17 -4.44
CA ARG A 1045 -42.13 -50.97 -5.28
C ARG A 1045 -40.78 -50.24 -5.15
N THR A 1046 -40.56 -49.23 -5.99
CA THR A 1046 -39.27 -48.52 -6.12
C THR A 1046 -39.48 -47.00 -6.21
N SER A 1047 -38.41 -46.21 -6.19
CA SER A 1047 -38.51 -44.75 -6.42
C SER A 1047 -39.08 -44.40 -7.81
N ALA A 1048 -39.01 -45.31 -8.78
CA ALA A 1048 -39.63 -45.15 -10.09
C ALA A 1048 -41.13 -45.47 -10.12
N ASP A 1049 -41.68 -46.10 -9.07
CA ASP A 1049 -43.10 -46.42 -8.91
C ASP A 1049 -43.47 -46.47 -7.41
N PRO A 1050 -43.48 -45.34 -6.68
CA PRO A 1050 -43.71 -45.35 -5.24
C PRO A 1050 -45.20 -45.36 -4.88
N ALA A 1051 -45.56 -46.09 -3.82
CA ALA A 1051 -46.91 -46.14 -3.26
C ALA A 1051 -47.45 -44.77 -2.83
N ALA A 1052 -46.56 -43.84 -2.49
CA ALA A 1052 -46.92 -42.45 -2.19
C ALA A 1052 -47.74 -41.79 -3.30
N LEU A 1053 -47.57 -42.15 -4.59
CA LEU A 1053 -48.35 -41.54 -5.67
C LEU A 1053 -49.81 -42.00 -5.74
N ASP A 1054 -50.15 -43.10 -5.06
CA ASP A 1054 -51.49 -43.69 -5.04
C ASP A 1054 -52.26 -43.40 -3.73
N ALA A 1055 -51.59 -42.84 -2.71
CA ALA A 1055 -52.13 -42.68 -1.36
C ALA A 1055 -51.67 -41.38 -0.67
N THR A 1056 -52.40 -40.96 0.36
CA THR A 1056 -52.02 -39.83 1.23
C THR A 1056 -50.82 -40.20 2.12
N LEU A 1057 -49.96 -39.23 2.43
CA LEU A 1057 -48.82 -39.47 3.33
C LEU A 1057 -49.30 -39.58 4.79
N SER A 1058 -48.56 -40.32 5.64
CA SER A 1058 -49.04 -40.61 7.00
C SER A 1058 -48.90 -39.46 8.00
N ASN A 1059 -48.16 -38.39 7.68
CA ASN A 1059 -47.90 -37.25 8.58
C ASN A 1059 -47.33 -37.70 9.93
N THR A 1060 -46.37 -38.63 9.89
CA THR A 1060 -45.69 -39.15 11.09
C THR A 1060 -44.22 -38.77 11.07
N ALA A 1061 -43.69 -38.36 12.22
CA ALA A 1061 -42.29 -38.09 12.48
C ALA A 1061 -41.84 -38.83 13.76
N GLY A 1062 -40.54 -38.96 13.98
CA GLY A 1062 -39.92 -39.68 15.09
C GLY A 1062 -38.85 -40.66 14.61
N ALA A 1063 -38.58 -41.70 15.41
CA ALA A 1063 -37.66 -42.77 15.07
C ALA A 1063 -38.30 -43.75 14.08
N THR A 1064 -37.72 -43.90 12.89
CA THR A 1064 -38.15 -44.85 11.85
C THR A 1064 -37.02 -45.82 11.48
N LEU A 1065 -37.35 -46.99 10.91
CA LEU A 1065 -36.35 -48.00 10.54
C LEU A 1065 -35.63 -47.68 9.22
N ASP A 1066 -36.26 -46.89 8.36
CA ASP A 1066 -35.74 -46.51 7.04
C ASP A 1066 -36.11 -45.04 6.75
N PRO A 1067 -35.33 -44.08 7.27
CA PRO A 1067 -35.69 -42.66 7.30
C PRO A 1067 -35.57 -41.98 5.92
N ILE A 1068 -36.56 -41.14 5.59
CA ILE A 1068 -36.56 -40.28 4.39
C ILE A 1068 -37.03 -38.86 4.70
N MET A 1069 -36.73 -37.93 3.80
CA MET A 1069 -37.25 -36.56 3.79
C MET A 1069 -38.27 -36.45 2.67
N SER A 1070 -39.54 -36.25 2.99
CA SER A 1070 -40.60 -36.07 1.99
C SER A 1070 -41.64 -35.08 2.48
N LEU A 1071 -41.83 -34.02 1.69
CA LEU A 1071 -42.87 -33.01 1.85
C LEU A 1071 -43.75 -32.99 0.60
N ARG A 1072 -45.06 -32.88 0.81
CA ARG A 1072 -46.06 -32.83 -0.25
C ARG A 1072 -46.97 -31.62 -0.11
N THR A 1073 -47.27 -31.00 -1.25
CA THR A 1073 -48.27 -29.95 -1.32
C THR A 1073 -49.05 -30.01 -2.63
N THR A 1074 -50.19 -29.33 -2.67
CA THR A 1074 -51.04 -29.23 -3.85
C THR A 1074 -51.20 -27.77 -4.23
N VAL A 1075 -51.06 -27.48 -5.53
CA VAL A 1075 -51.16 -26.16 -6.13
C VAL A 1075 -52.16 -26.19 -7.27
N ARG A 1076 -53.01 -25.18 -7.35
CA ARG A 1076 -53.91 -24.96 -8.49
C ARG A 1076 -53.31 -23.90 -9.41
N LEU A 1077 -53.05 -24.25 -10.66
CA LEU A 1077 -52.50 -23.37 -11.70
C LEU A 1077 -53.58 -23.01 -12.72
N GLU A 1078 -53.98 -21.75 -12.75
CA GLU A 1078 -54.88 -21.21 -13.78
C GLU A 1078 -54.22 -21.16 -15.17
N PRO A 1079 -54.99 -21.11 -16.27
CA PRO A 1079 -54.45 -20.94 -17.62
C PRO A 1079 -53.52 -19.73 -17.73
N GLY A 1080 -52.30 -19.92 -18.26
CA GLY A 1080 -51.27 -18.88 -18.38
C GLY A 1080 -50.56 -18.49 -17.08
N ALA A 1081 -50.98 -19.03 -15.93
CA ALA A 1081 -50.39 -18.69 -14.64
C ALA A 1081 -49.05 -19.41 -14.41
N ARG A 1082 -48.22 -18.81 -13.55
CA ARG A 1082 -46.96 -19.38 -13.08
C ARG A 1082 -46.96 -19.45 -11.56
N GLN A 1083 -46.52 -20.57 -11.00
CA GLN A 1083 -46.28 -20.73 -9.57
C GLN A 1083 -44.84 -21.18 -9.34
N THR A 1084 -44.20 -20.60 -8.34
CA THR A 1084 -42.87 -21.03 -7.88
C THR A 1084 -42.97 -21.63 -6.49
N LEU A 1085 -42.40 -22.82 -6.31
CA LEU A 1085 -42.19 -23.45 -5.00
C LEU A 1085 -40.71 -23.73 -4.82
N THR A 1086 -40.23 -23.65 -3.59
CA THR A 1086 -38.83 -23.90 -3.28
C THR A 1086 -38.70 -24.92 -2.16
N PHE A 1087 -37.99 -26.01 -2.44
CA PHE A 1087 -37.56 -26.95 -1.42
C PHE A 1087 -36.15 -26.60 -0.99
N VAL A 1088 -35.94 -26.48 0.30
CA VAL A 1088 -34.66 -26.11 0.88
C VAL A 1088 -34.19 -27.26 1.77
N THR A 1089 -32.95 -27.70 1.58
CA THR A 1089 -32.32 -28.72 2.42
C THR A 1089 -31.04 -28.14 2.98
N GLY A 1090 -30.79 -28.27 4.28
CA GLY A 1090 -29.59 -27.75 4.89
C GLY A 1090 -29.02 -28.64 5.98
N PHE A 1091 -27.80 -28.31 6.38
CA PHE A 1091 -27.05 -28.98 7.44
C PHE A 1091 -26.73 -27.99 8.57
N ALA A 1092 -26.78 -28.47 9.81
CA ALA A 1092 -26.47 -27.68 10.99
C ALA A 1092 -25.76 -28.55 12.04
N GLU A 1093 -24.99 -27.92 12.93
CA GLU A 1093 -24.27 -28.61 14.00
C GLU A 1093 -25.13 -28.80 15.26
N SER A 1094 -26.22 -28.05 15.39
CA SER A 1094 -27.17 -28.14 16.51
C SER A 1094 -28.63 -28.02 16.07
N ARG A 1095 -29.54 -28.43 16.97
CA ARG A 1095 -30.98 -28.30 16.75
C ARG A 1095 -31.38 -26.83 16.63
N GLU A 1096 -30.82 -25.97 17.48
CA GLU A 1096 -31.11 -24.54 17.51
C GLU A 1096 -30.71 -23.88 16.20
N GLN A 1097 -29.54 -24.24 15.66
CA GLN A 1097 -29.08 -23.74 14.37
C GLN A 1097 -29.95 -24.26 13.21
N ALA A 1098 -30.32 -25.55 13.22
CA ALA A 1098 -31.23 -26.12 12.22
C ALA A 1098 -32.59 -25.42 12.23
N GLN A 1099 -33.11 -25.10 13.42
CA GLN A 1099 -34.35 -24.35 13.57
C GLN A 1099 -34.20 -22.91 13.09
N ALA A 1100 -33.12 -22.22 13.45
CA ALA A 1100 -32.88 -20.83 13.02
C ALA A 1100 -32.77 -20.71 11.49
N LEU A 1101 -32.02 -21.63 10.85
CA LEU A 1101 -31.94 -21.70 9.39
C LEU A 1101 -33.29 -22.05 8.75
N SER A 1102 -34.07 -22.92 9.40
CA SER A 1102 -35.43 -23.24 8.92
C SER A 1102 -36.37 -22.03 9.00
N ASP A 1103 -36.28 -21.23 10.07
CA ASP A 1103 -37.01 -19.98 10.23
C ASP A 1103 -36.59 -18.96 9.16
N GLU A 1104 -35.29 -18.77 8.95
CA GLU A 1104 -34.75 -17.83 7.95
C GLU A 1104 -35.19 -18.19 6.52
N TYR A 1105 -34.97 -19.42 6.08
CA TYR A 1105 -35.30 -19.86 4.73
C TYR A 1105 -36.82 -20.10 4.52
N SER A 1106 -37.62 -19.98 5.57
CA SER A 1106 -39.08 -19.86 5.44
C SER A 1106 -39.51 -18.49 4.92
N ASP A 1107 -38.67 -17.45 5.02
CA ASP A 1107 -38.87 -16.15 4.36
C ASP A 1107 -38.40 -16.24 2.90
N PRO A 1108 -39.27 -15.96 1.90
CA PRO A 1108 -38.88 -15.91 0.50
C PRO A 1108 -37.69 -14.99 0.19
N ARG A 1109 -37.45 -13.94 0.99
CA ARG A 1109 -36.33 -13.00 0.80
C ARG A 1109 -34.96 -13.65 0.99
N ALA A 1110 -34.82 -14.58 1.94
CA ALA A 1110 -33.58 -15.31 2.15
C ALA A 1110 -33.22 -16.17 0.92
N ILE A 1111 -34.25 -16.75 0.28
CA ILE A 1111 -34.10 -17.53 -0.95
C ILE A 1111 -33.64 -16.65 -2.11
N GLU A 1112 -34.24 -15.47 -2.30
CA GLU A 1112 -33.77 -14.54 -3.35
C GLU A 1112 -32.34 -14.06 -3.10
N ARG A 1113 -32.00 -13.72 -1.84
CA ARG A 1113 -30.63 -13.36 -1.46
C ARG A 1113 -29.64 -14.47 -1.80
N ALA A 1114 -29.97 -15.72 -1.49
CA ALA A 1114 -29.13 -16.86 -1.84
C ALA A 1114 -28.85 -16.87 -3.36
N PHE A 1115 -29.89 -16.79 -4.21
CA PHE A 1115 -29.72 -16.77 -5.67
C PHE A 1115 -28.95 -15.54 -6.21
N ASP A 1116 -29.18 -14.36 -5.63
CA ASP A 1116 -28.50 -13.12 -6.05
C ASP A 1116 -26.98 -13.17 -5.80
N MET A 1117 -26.55 -13.89 -4.76
CA MET A 1117 -25.13 -13.97 -4.37
C MET A 1117 -24.34 -15.06 -5.11
N VAL A 1118 -24.98 -16.13 -5.58
CA VAL A 1118 -24.26 -17.32 -6.10
C VAL A 1118 -23.40 -17.00 -7.32
N ALA A 1119 -23.89 -16.17 -8.24
CA ALA A 1119 -23.15 -15.80 -9.44
C ALA A 1119 -21.87 -15.01 -9.11
N ALA A 1120 -21.97 -14.00 -8.25
CA ALA A 1120 -20.82 -13.20 -7.83
C ALA A 1120 -19.78 -14.05 -7.08
N HIS A 1121 -20.24 -14.98 -6.24
CA HIS A 1121 -19.37 -15.90 -5.50
C HIS A 1121 -18.62 -16.86 -6.41
N SER A 1122 -19.30 -17.43 -7.42
CA SER A 1122 -18.67 -18.31 -8.42
C SER A 1122 -17.59 -17.59 -9.24
N ASP A 1123 -17.87 -16.34 -9.65
CA ASP A 1123 -16.91 -15.49 -10.36
C ASP A 1123 -15.65 -15.19 -9.52
N ILE A 1124 -15.83 -14.87 -8.22
CA ILE A 1124 -14.71 -14.62 -7.31
C ILE A 1124 -13.82 -15.85 -7.20
N ARG A 1125 -14.39 -17.05 -7.07
CA ARG A 1125 -13.63 -18.31 -6.96
C ARG A 1125 -12.82 -18.64 -8.20
N GLN A 1126 -13.39 -18.45 -9.38
CA GLN A 1126 -12.66 -18.69 -10.63
C GLN A 1126 -11.49 -17.71 -10.79
N ARG A 1127 -11.70 -16.45 -10.42
CA ARG A 1127 -10.63 -15.43 -10.42
C ARG A 1127 -9.54 -15.76 -9.39
N HIS A 1128 -9.92 -16.26 -8.21
CA HIS A 1128 -8.97 -16.69 -7.18
C HIS A 1128 -8.04 -17.81 -7.69
N LEU A 1129 -8.59 -18.78 -8.40
CA LEU A 1129 -7.82 -19.85 -9.05
C LEU A 1129 -7.04 -19.38 -10.28
N GLY A 1130 -7.34 -18.19 -10.81
CA GLY A 1130 -6.79 -17.70 -12.08
C GLY A 1130 -7.18 -18.57 -13.28
N ILE A 1131 -8.36 -19.22 -13.22
CA ILE A 1131 -8.85 -20.13 -14.27
C ILE A 1131 -9.94 -19.46 -15.11
N THR A 1132 -10.03 -19.89 -16.36
CA THR A 1132 -11.05 -19.49 -17.32
C THR A 1132 -12.34 -20.31 -17.15
N ASN A 1133 -13.46 -19.82 -17.71
CA ASN A 1133 -14.71 -20.59 -17.76
C ASN A 1133 -14.53 -21.95 -18.46
N ASP A 1134 -13.71 -21.99 -19.52
CA ASP A 1134 -13.42 -23.23 -20.25
C ASP A 1134 -12.63 -24.24 -19.40
N GLU A 1135 -11.67 -23.76 -18.61
CA GLU A 1135 -10.95 -24.60 -17.65
C GLU A 1135 -11.88 -25.12 -16.55
N ALA A 1136 -12.75 -24.26 -16.00
CA ALA A 1136 -13.75 -24.70 -15.02
C ALA A 1136 -14.70 -25.77 -15.61
N HIS A 1137 -15.16 -25.61 -16.86
CA HIS A 1137 -15.95 -26.62 -17.58
C HIS A 1137 -15.17 -27.91 -17.81
N LEU A 1138 -13.89 -27.81 -18.16
CA LEU A 1138 -13.00 -28.97 -18.30
C LEU A 1138 -12.89 -29.73 -16.97
N PHE A 1139 -12.68 -29.03 -15.85
CA PHE A 1139 -12.53 -29.66 -14.53
C PHE A 1139 -13.83 -30.30 -14.05
N GLN A 1140 -14.99 -29.69 -14.32
CA GLN A 1140 -16.32 -30.29 -14.09
C GLN A 1140 -16.51 -31.56 -14.93
N ARG A 1141 -16.10 -31.55 -16.21
CA ARG A 1141 -16.16 -32.72 -17.10
C ARG A 1141 -15.24 -33.86 -16.64
N LEU A 1142 -14.05 -33.52 -16.15
CA LEU A 1142 -13.12 -34.50 -15.59
C LEU A 1142 -13.70 -35.12 -14.32
N ALA A 1143 -14.30 -34.32 -13.43
CA ALA A 1143 -14.99 -34.83 -12.24
C ALA A 1143 -16.07 -35.88 -12.60
N SER A 1144 -16.84 -35.68 -13.69
CA SER A 1144 -17.82 -36.69 -14.14
C SER A 1144 -17.23 -38.07 -14.40
N ARG A 1145 -16.00 -38.12 -14.90
CA ARG A 1145 -15.29 -39.38 -15.22
C ARG A 1145 -14.61 -40.00 -14.00
N ILE A 1146 -14.40 -39.20 -12.96
CA ILE A 1146 -13.88 -39.68 -11.67
C ILE A 1146 -15.03 -40.27 -10.85
N PHE A 1147 -16.20 -39.62 -10.82
CA PHE A 1147 -17.41 -40.15 -10.17
C PHE A 1147 -17.95 -41.42 -10.84
N TYR A 1148 -18.04 -41.40 -12.18
CA TYR A 1148 -18.61 -42.50 -12.95
C TYR A 1148 -17.53 -43.13 -13.84
N PRO A 1149 -17.18 -44.41 -13.60
CA PRO A 1149 -16.20 -45.12 -14.41
C PRO A 1149 -16.61 -45.11 -15.89
N ASP A 1150 -15.77 -44.52 -16.75
CA ASP A 1150 -15.97 -44.52 -18.20
C ASP A 1150 -15.26 -45.74 -18.81
N PRO A 1151 -15.99 -46.69 -19.44
CA PRO A 1151 -15.37 -47.85 -20.08
C PRO A 1151 -14.30 -47.48 -21.12
N ALA A 1152 -14.39 -46.29 -21.74
CA ALA A 1152 -13.40 -45.81 -22.70
C ALA A 1152 -12.04 -45.46 -22.07
N LEU A 1153 -11.99 -45.25 -20.74
CA LEU A 1153 -10.77 -44.94 -19.98
C LEU A 1153 -10.25 -46.15 -19.20
N ARG A 1154 -10.89 -47.32 -19.35
CA ARG A 1154 -10.47 -48.55 -18.67
C ARG A 1154 -9.17 -49.07 -19.25
N ALA A 1155 -8.23 -49.47 -18.39
CA ALA A 1155 -6.98 -50.10 -18.80
C ALA A 1155 -7.24 -51.40 -19.59
N PRO A 1156 -6.35 -51.77 -20.55
CA PRO A 1156 -6.44 -53.04 -21.28
C PRO A 1156 -6.48 -54.25 -20.34
N SER A 1157 -7.16 -55.33 -20.76
CA SER A 1157 -7.34 -56.55 -19.95
C SER A 1157 -6.01 -57.12 -19.46
N GLU A 1158 -4.97 -57.11 -20.31
CA GLU A 1158 -3.64 -57.58 -19.95
C GLU A 1158 -3.01 -56.82 -18.78
N VAL A 1159 -3.26 -55.51 -18.66
CA VAL A 1159 -2.75 -54.69 -17.54
C VAL A 1159 -3.50 -55.03 -16.26
N LEU A 1160 -4.82 -55.16 -16.34
CA LEU A 1160 -5.66 -55.56 -15.21
C LEU A 1160 -5.32 -56.97 -14.72
N GLU A 1161 -5.07 -57.90 -15.64
CA GLU A 1161 -4.64 -59.27 -15.35
C GLU A 1161 -3.22 -59.37 -14.81
N ARG A 1162 -2.37 -58.35 -14.99
CA ARG A 1162 -1.04 -58.30 -14.35
C ARG A 1162 -1.11 -57.74 -12.93
N ASN A 1163 -2.15 -56.97 -12.59
CA ASN A 1163 -2.31 -56.47 -11.24
C ASN A 1163 -2.64 -57.62 -10.27
N ARG A 1164 -1.79 -57.82 -9.27
CA ARG A 1164 -1.96 -58.79 -8.17
C ARG A 1164 -2.05 -58.09 -6.80
N LYS A 1165 -1.98 -56.76 -6.76
CA LYS A 1165 -1.97 -55.95 -5.54
C LYS A 1165 -3.36 -55.35 -5.30
N GLY A 1166 -3.79 -55.29 -4.03
CA GLY A 1166 -4.98 -54.56 -3.60
C GLY A 1166 -4.65 -53.14 -3.13
N GLN A 1167 -5.61 -52.46 -2.50
CA GLN A 1167 -5.45 -51.11 -1.93
C GLN A 1167 -4.20 -50.99 -1.04
N SER A 1168 -3.94 -51.99 -0.19
CA SER A 1168 -2.75 -52.02 0.69
C SER A 1168 -1.41 -52.01 -0.05
N GLY A 1169 -1.40 -52.29 -1.36
CA GLY A 1169 -0.23 -52.16 -2.22
C GLY A 1169 0.17 -50.71 -2.50
N LEU A 1170 -0.69 -49.74 -2.19
CA LEU A 1170 -0.46 -48.30 -2.36
C LEU A 1170 0.19 -47.66 -1.12
N TRP A 1171 -0.05 -48.21 0.07
CA TRP A 1171 0.44 -47.66 1.35
C TRP A 1171 1.96 -47.47 1.43
N PRO A 1172 2.82 -48.33 0.84
CA PRO A 1172 4.27 -48.08 0.82
C PRO A 1172 4.68 -46.79 0.11
N TYR A 1173 3.79 -46.21 -0.70
CA TYR A 1173 3.98 -44.93 -1.41
C TYR A 1173 3.27 -43.76 -0.73
N GLY A 1174 2.74 -43.93 0.50
CA GLY A 1174 2.03 -42.88 1.23
C GLY A 1174 0.61 -42.60 0.72
N ILE A 1175 0.08 -43.44 -0.18
CA ILE A 1175 -1.25 -43.28 -0.77
C ILE A 1175 -2.24 -44.19 -0.04
N SER A 1176 -3.27 -43.63 0.61
CA SER A 1176 -4.30 -44.38 1.34
C SER A 1176 -5.14 -45.26 0.40
N GLY A 1177 -5.50 -44.70 -0.76
CA GLY A 1177 -6.40 -45.31 -1.73
C GLY A 1177 -7.88 -45.25 -1.32
N ASP A 1178 -8.21 -44.40 -0.34
CA ASP A 1178 -9.58 -44.17 0.11
C ASP A 1178 -10.35 -43.19 -0.79
N TYR A 1179 -9.63 -42.35 -1.53
CA TYR A 1179 -10.17 -41.43 -2.53
C TYR A 1179 -9.84 -41.88 -3.96
N PRO A 1180 -10.58 -41.40 -4.97
CA PRO A 1180 -10.21 -41.61 -6.36
C PRO A 1180 -8.81 -41.07 -6.67
N LEU A 1181 -8.02 -41.84 -7.43
CA LEU A 1181 -6.66 -41.47 -7.82
C LEU A 1181 -6.64 -40.86 -9.22
N VAL A 1182 -6.05 -39.67 -9.35
CA VAL A 1182 -5.71 -39.04 -10.62
C VAL A 1182 -4.19 -39.09 -10.80
N LEU A 1183 -3.75 -39.79 -11.83
CA LEU A 1183 -2.33 -39.98 -12.14
C LEU A 1183 -1.90 -39.08 -13.30
N VAL A 1184 -0.82 -38.33 -13.13
CA VAL A 1184 -0.16 -37.56 -14.18
C VAL A 1184 1.26 -38.12 -14.34
N SER A 1185 1.58 -38.67 -15.52
CA SER A 1185 2.93 -39.09 -15.85
C SER A 1185 3.63 -37.98 -16.63
N VAL A 1186 4.89 -37.73 -16.33
CA VAL A 1186 5.72 -36.70 -16.97
C VAL A 1186 7.01 -37.35 -17.45
N ASP A 1187 7.20 -37.34 -18.77
CA ASP A 1187 8.39 -37.90 -19.43
C ASP A 1187 9.33 -36.82 -19.96
N ASP A 1188 8.85 -35.59 -20.17
CA ASP A 1188 9.63 -34.45 -20.68
C ASP A 1188 9.22 -33.07 -20.10
N GLN A 1189 10.02 -32.03 -20.39
CA GLN A 1189 9.77 -30.66 -19.91
C GLN A 1189 8.53 -29.98 -20.53
N GLY A 1190 8.12 -30.37 -21.74
CA GLY A 1190 6.94 -29.82 -22.41
C GLY A 1190 5.64 -30.19 -21.70
N GLU A 1191 5.65 -31.29 -20.94
CA GLU A 1191 4.51 -31.79 -20.18
C GLU A 1191 4.31 -31.09 -18.81
N LEU A 1192 5.20 -30.17 -18.41
CA LEU A 1192 5.02 -29.36 -17.19
C LEU A 1192 3.74 -28.51 -17.21
N ALA A 1193 3.25 -28.13 -18.40
CA ALA A 1193 1.98 -27.44 -18.54
C ALA A 1193 0.80 -28.32 -18.08
N LEU A 1194 0.87 -29.64 -18.29
CA LEU A 1194 -0.14 -30.59 -17.82
C LEU A 1194 -0.11 -30.70 -16.29
N VAL A 1195 1.08 -30.72 -15.68
CA VAL A 1195 1.23 -30.69 -14.21
C VAL A 1195 0.57 -29.46 -13.62
N ARG A 1196 0.83 -28.28 -14.20
CA ARG A 1196 0.18 -27.03 -13.78
C ARG A 1196 -1.35 -27.12 -13.89
N GLN A 1197 -1.87 -27.63 -15.00
CA GLN A 1197 -3.31 -27.77 -15.21
C GLN A 1197 -3.94 -28.81 -14.25
N ALA A 1198 -3.25 -29.90 -13.94
CA ALA A 1198 -3.69 -30.91 -12.99
C ALA A 1198 -3.72 -30.38 -11.56
N LEU A 1199 -2.72 -29.56 -11.16
CA LEU A 1199 -2.72 -28.88 -9.87
C LEU A 1199 -3.90 -27.90 -9.74
N LEU A 1200 -4.22 -27.14 -10.80
CA LEU A 1200 -5.40 -26.27 -10.82
C LEU A 1200 -6.71 -27.07 -10.75
N ALA A 1201 -6.82 -28.18 -11.48
CA ALA A 1201 -7.97 -29.07 -11.42
C ALA A 1201 -8.17 -29.66 -10.01
N HIS A 1202 -7.08 -30.11 -9.38
CA HIS A 1202 -7.10 -30.61 -8.01
C HIS A 1202 -7.58 -29.53 -7.03
N GLN A 1203 -7.07 -28.29 -7.13
CA GLN A 1203 -7.55 -27.18 -6.29
C GLN A 1203 -9.03 -26.87 -6.53
N PHE A 1204 -9.47 -26.91 -7.79
CA PHE A 1204 -10.87 -26.72 -8.15
C PHE A 1204 -11.78 -27.77 -7.50
N TRP A 1205 -11.40 -29.05 -7.54
CA TRP A 1205 -12.16 -30.13 -6.89
C TRP A 1205 -12.17 -30.01 -5.38
N GLN A 1206 -11.04 -29.69 -4.75
CA GLN A 1206 -10.96 -29.45 -3.31
C GLN A 1206 -11.88 -28.30 -2.87
N MET A 1207 -11.96 -27.21 -3.65
CA MET A 1207 -12.90 -26.12 -3.40
C MET A 1207 -14.38 -26.52 -3.50
N HIS A 1208 -14.67 -27.60 -4.22
CA HIS A 1208 -16.00 -28.21 -4.28
C HIS A 1208 -16.17 -29.37 -3.28
N ASN A 1209 -15.26 -29.50 -2.31
CA ASN A 1209 -15.21 -30.61 -1.35
C ASN A 1209 -15.26 -31.98 -2.04
N PHE A 1210 -14.67 -32.07 -3.22
CA PHE A 1210 -14.50 -33.31 -3.96
C PHE A 1210 -13.07 -33.78 -3.79
N LYS A 1211 -12.89 -34.76 -2.90
CA LYS A 1211 -11.57 -35.27 -2.51
C LYS A 1211 -11.04 -36.24 -3.57
N VAL A 1212 -9.84 -35.96 -4.06
CA VAL A 1212 -9.14 -36.72 -5.10
C VAL A 1212 -7.65 -36.71 -4.77
N ASP A 1213 -7.02 -37.88 -4.83
CA ASP A 1213 -5.57 -38.01 -4.65
C ASP A 1213 -4.87 -37.75 -6.00
N LEU A 1214 -4.10 -36.67 -6.09
CA LEU A 1214 -3.30 -36.34 -7.28
C LEU A 1214 -1.88 -36.92 -7.16
N VAL A 1215 -1.54 -37.87 -8.02
CA VAL A 1215 -0.22 -38.51 -8.07
C VAL A 1215 0.52 -38.05 -9.32
N ILE A 1216 1.70 -37.46 -9.13
CA ILE A 1216 2.58 -37.05 -10.23
C ILE A 1216 3.76 -38.02 -10.30
N VAL A 1217 3.90 -38.73 -11.41
CA VAL A 1217 5.01 -39.65 -11.67
C VAL A 1217 5.95 -38.99 -12.67
N ASN A 1218 7.16 -38.71 -12.22
CA ASN A 1218 8.24 -38.26 -13.09
C ASN A 1218 9.04 -39.49 -13.57
N SER A 1219 8.96 -39.78 -14.88
CA SER A 1219 9.67 -40.89 -15.54
C SER A 1219 10.84 -40.41 -16.41
N HIS A 1220 11.16 -39.12 -16.36
CA HIS A 1220 12.32 -38.55 -17.04
C HIS A 1220 13.64 -39.21 -16.58
N THR A 1221 14.52 -39.54 -17.52
CA THR A 1221 15.79 -40.21 -17.21
C THR A 1221 16.68 -39.33 -16.34
N THR A 1222 17.01 -39.84 -15.15
CA THR A 1222 17.72 -39.11 -14.09
C THR A 1222 19.11 -38.67 -14.55
N SER A 1223 19.33 -37.35 -14.64
CA SER A 1223 20.66 -36.74 -14.76
C SER A 1223 21.02 -36.01 -13.46
N TYR A 1224 22.30 -35.72 -13.24
CA TYR A 1224 22.84 -35.09 -12.01
C TYR A 1224 22.18 -33.72 -11.67
N TYR A 1225 21.47 -33.12 -12.62
CA TYR A 1225 20.54 -32.00 -12.42
C TYR A 1225 19.19 -32.37 -13.03
N ASP A 1226 18.21 -32.75 -12.19
CA ASP A 1226 16.88 -33.11 -12.67
C ASP A 1226 15.95 -31.90 -12.66
N ALA A 1227 16.21 -30.98 -13.60
CA ALA A 1227 15.48 -29.72 -13.73
C ALA A 1227 13.95 -29.90 -13.86
N VAL A 1228 13.49 -31.07 -14.31
CA VAL A 1228 12.06 -31.42 -14.37
C VAL A 1228 11.50 -31.63 -12.97
N GLN A 1229 12.20 -32.40 -12.12
CA GLN A 1229 11.81 -32.63 -10.74
C GLN A 1229 11.77 -31.34 -9.92
N ASP A 1230 12.78 -30.48 -10.08
CA ASP A 1230 12.85 -29.18 -9.41
C ASP A 1230 11.71 -28.25 -9.85
N ALA A 1231 11.35 -28.27 -11.14
CA ALA A 1231 10.23 -27.50 -11.66
C ALA A 1231 8.88 -28.00 -11.12
N ILE A 1232 8.67 -29.32 -11.07
CA ILE A 1232 7.47 -29.92 -10.47
C ILE A 1232 7.37 -29.53 -8.99
N GLN A 1233 8.45 -29.67 -8.22
CA GLN A 1233 8.46 -29.30 -6.81
C GLN A 1233 8.19 -27.80 -6.62
N SER A 1234 8.82 -26.94 -7.41
CA SER A 1234 8.55 -25.50 -7.38
C SER A 1234 7.10 -25.17 -7.73
N MET A 1235 6.49 -25.88 -8.68
CA MET A 1235 5.07 -25.70 -9.00
C MET A 1235 4.17 -26.14 -7.85
N ILE A 1236 4.48 -27.26 -7.18
CA ILE A 1236 3.74 -27.73 -6.00
C ILE A 1236 3.88 -26.72 -4.86
N ASP A 1237 5.09 -26.23 -4.57
CA ASP A 1237 5.39 -25.33 -3.45
C ASP A 1237 4.74 -23.94 -3.60
N THR A 1238 4.54 -23.51 -4.85
CA THR A 1238 3.84 -22.27 -5.19
C THR A 1238 2.34 -22.45 -5.37
N SER A 1239 1.86 -23.70 -5.40
CA SER A 1239 0.44 -24.03 -5.54
C SER A 1239 -0.31 -23.97 -4.21
N LEU A 1240 -1.60 -23.67 -4.27
CA LEU A 1240 -2.51 -23.76 -3.12
C LEU A 1240 -2.73 -25.20 -2.62
N SER A 1241 -2.23 -26.21 -3.34
CA SER A 1241 -2.28 -27.62 -2.93
C SER A 1241 -1.18 -28.02 -1.96
N ARG A 1242 -0.17 -27.17 -1.71
CA ARG A 1242 0.96 -27.46 -0.82
C ARG A 1242 0.58 -27.98 0.58
N PRO A 1243 -0.45 -27.46 1.28
CA PRO A 1243 -0.82 -27.97 2.60
C PRO A 1243 -1.20 -29.45 2.64
N TRP A 1244 -1.48 -30.04 1.47
CA TRP A 1244 -2.01 -31.40 1.29
C TRP A 1244 -0.95 -32.36 0.75
N LEU A 1245 0.30 -31.91 0.61
CA LEU A 1245 1.40 -32.75 0.15
C LEU A 1245 1.71 -33.82 1.18
N ASP A 1246 1.81 -35.08 0.73
CA ASP A 1246 2.13 -36.26 1.54
C ASP A 1246 1.22 -36.47 2.77
N GLN A 1247 -0.01 -35.98 2.71
CA GLN A 1247 -1.04 -36.26 3.71
C GLN A 1247 -1.95 -37.41 3.22
N PRO A 1248 -2.10 -38.49 4.00
CA PRO A 1248 -2.88 -39.67 3.61
C PRO A 1248 -4.39 -39.48 3.62
#